data_AF-A0A970IP67-F1
#
_entry.id   AF-A0A970IP67-F1
#
_cell.length_a   1.000
_cell.length_b   1.000
_cell.length_c   1.000
_cell.angle_alpha   90.00
_cell.angle_beta   90.00
_cell.angle_gamma   90.00
#
_symmetry.space_group_name_H-M   'P 1'
#
loop_
_entity.id
_entity.type
_entity.pdbx_description
1 polymer ?
#
loop_
_entity_poly.entity_id
_entity_poly.type
_entity_poly.pdbx_seq_one_letter_code
_entity_poly.pdbx_strand_id
1 'polypeptide(L)'
;YKEDDEKEKDEENKDREGELEEDLGKEDETEEELEDIQAEARIAGLRILDLVGRGENKPLRIYDKDLKAYRDVDFKDIVILLRTVRKWADTFEEELGAMEVPVFADTGTGYFKRIEIQIILSLLQIIDNPLQDIPLLSVLRSPIGGFSAQELLDVRELGRNVSFYEAVLFASNNDDEIGKKASLFLMRLKKWREKALHMPTDQLIWYLYSDTGYMSYVSAMPDGRQRRENLKILFERAKKYEDTSFKGLFNFINFIEKIKSGSGDMGNAKILGEGDNVVRIMSIHKSKGLEFPVVILGGVGRAFNMQDTKKAVLLHHEMGFGADLVDVDRRVTYATLPKVALKHKIKMETLSEEMRILYVGMTRAKEKLIITGYDKNIIKTVQSWMDALDYNTEKLPAHMVLKGNKYLNWIGLALIKHEKMTVLRDLAEYGSVSSNALLKDESTWKLKIWKKSGLLKQNHAEEKDFDLKEILENIKSDSGSGFFKEDIEKKLGWVYPYEKSTLLPVKLSVTELKRIRSEEDDNVKPLYDISYIKKPKFMEEEKTMGAAKRGSIMHFVMQHLDLEKVFSSNEIRKQAEQLAAEEFLTSEEAKAVDINKIYEFFKSNIGQRMLKAKEVFREKAFNIEISPEEVYPDKGFKETDDKILLQGIIDCYFTEGEDIILLDYKTDYIDNNENEKAQMYKLQIDYYEKALEKILGRNVKERYIYFFYTGNAVKV
;
A
#
# COMPACT_ATOMS: atom_id res chain seq x y z
N TYR A 1 -29.50 45.51 58.92
CA TYR A 1 -28.08 45.48 59.35
C TYR A 1 -27.83 44.16 60.07
N LYS A 2 -27.08 43.25 59.43
CA LYS A 2 -27.13 41.77 59.54
C LYS A 2 -28.25 41.14 58.71
N GLU A 3 -28.03 41.12 57.39
CA GLU A 3 -28.57 40.09 56.47
C GLU A 3 -28.00 40.24 55.04
N ASP A 4 -27.24 41.31 54.76
CA ASP A 4 -26.60 41.51 53.44
C ASP A 4 -25.10 41.11 53.37
N ASP A 5 -24.46 40.68 54.46
CA ASP A 5 -23.02 40.29 54.48
C ASP A 5 -22.76 38.78 54.27
N GLU A 6 -23.81 37.96 54.13
CA GLU A 6 -23.67 36.52 53.87
C GLU A 6 -23.91 36.12 52.40
N LYS A 7 -24.26 37.07 51.52
CA LYS A 7 -24.46 36.79 50.09
C LYS A 7 -23.28 37.14 49.18
N GLU A 8 -22.36 37.99 49.63
CA GLU A 8 -21.13 38.32 48.86
C GLU A 8 -19.95 37.37 49.12
N LYS A 9 -20.05 36.43 50.08
CA LYS A 9 -19.00 35.42 50.33
C LYS A 9 -19.23 34.06 49.68
N ASP A 10 -20.44 33.81 49.17
CA ASP A 10 -20.78 32.55 48.48
C ASP A 10 -20.74 32.67 46.94
N GLU A 11 -20.59 33.88 46.39
CA GLU A 11 -20.40 34.11 44.95
C GLU A 11 -18.91 34.22 44.55
N GLU A 12 -18.00 34.61 45.45
CA GLU A 12 -16.54 34.57 45.17
C GLU A 12 -15.89 33.20 45.37
N ASN A 13 -16.60 32.21 45.94
CA ASN A 13 -16.12 30.82 46.07
C ASN A 13 -16.67 29.86 45.00
N LYS A 14 -17.60 30.30 44.14
CA LYS A 14 -18.14 29.48 43.06
C LYS A 14 -17.46 29.66 41.70
N ASP A 15 -16.71 30.74 41.52
CA ASP A 15 -15.89 30.97 40.33
C ASP A 15 -14.42 30.54 40.50
N ARG A 16 -14.09 29.81 41.58
CA ARG A 16 -12.77 29.20 41.79
C ARG A 16 -12.75 27.69 42.03
N GLU A 17 -13.91 27.05 42.13
CA GLU A 17 -14.04 25.59 42.23
C GLU A 17 -14.57 24.93 40.94
N GLY A 18 -14.80 25.72 39.88
CA GLY A 18 -15.25 25.24 38.57
C GLY A 18 -14.19 25.11 37.47
N GLU A 19 -12.94 25.50 37.73
CA GLU A 19 -11.84 25.47 36.74
C GLU A 19 -10.59 24.69 37.19
N LEU A 20 -10.70 23.86 38.24
CA LEU A 20 -9.57 23.04 38.75
C LEU A 20 -9.82 21.52 38.79
N GLU A 21 -10.97 21.03 38.31
CA GLU A 21 -11.29 19.59 38.32
C GLU A 21 -11.30 18.87 36.95
N GLU A 22 -10.89 19.52 35.85
CA GLU A 22 -10.81 18.87 34.54
C GLU A 22 -9.41 18.67 33.93
N ASP A 23 -8.31 19.05 34.59
CA ASP A 23 -6.97 18.92 33.97
C ASP A 23 -5.81 18.42 34.86
N LEU A 24 -6.06 17.79 36.01
CA LEU A 24 -4.99 17.27 36.89
C LEU A 24 -5.11 15.79 37.29
N GLY A 25 -5.85 14.99 36.53
CA GLY A 25 -6.09 13.57 36.85
C GLY A 25 -5.73 12.56 35.77
N LYS A 26 -5.15 12.97 34.63
CA LYS A 26 -4.89 12.06 33.50
C LYS A 26 -3.44 11.95 33.06
N GLU A 27 -2.57 12.87 33.41
CA GLU A 27 -1.15 12.81 32.99
C GLU A 27 -0.31 12.00 33.98
N ASP A 28 -0.45 12.23 35.30
CA ASP A 28 0.38 11.54 36.32
C ASP A 28 0.14 10.02 36.44
N GLU A 29 -1.10 9.53 36.31
CA GLU A 29 -1.37 8.08 36.39
C GLU A 29 -0.79 7.31 35.19
N THR A 30 -0.60 7.97 34.04
CA THR A 30 -0.04 7.30 32.85
C THR A 30 1.47 7.24 32.83
N GLU A 31 2.15 8.26 33.34
CA GLU A 31 3.62 8.29 33.41
C GLU A 31 4.14 7.30 34.45
N GLU A 32 3.57 7.27 35.66
CA GLU A 32 3.97 6.31 36.68
C GLU A 32 3.78 4.85 36.21
N GLU A 33 2.66 4.54 35.56
CA GLU A 33 2.40 3.21 35.01
C GLU A 33 3.42 2.82 33.93
N LEU A 34 3.84 3.78 33.08
CA LEU A 34 4.85 3.54 32.04
C LEU A 34 6.22 3.22 32.64
N GLU A 35 6.64 3.97 33.65
CA GLU A 35 7.91 3.72 34.34
C GLU A 35 7.94 2.35 35.06
N ASP A 36 6.80 1.93 35.61
CA ASP A 36 6.68 0.63 36.29
C ASP A 36 6.83 -0.53 35.28
N ILE A 37 6.25 -0.38 34.08
CA ILE A 37 6.40 -1.34 32.97
C ILE A 37 7.86 -1.38 32.50
N GLN A 38 8.51 -0.23 32.34
CA GLN A 38 9.92 -0.14 31.95
C GLN A 38 10.83 -0.87 32.94
N ALA A 39 10.62 -0.66 34.25
CA ALA A 39 11.39 -1.36 35.28
C ALA A 39 11.21 -2.88 35.21
N GLU A 40 10.01 -3.36 34.92
CA GLU A 40 9.72 -4.78 34.78
C GLU A 40 10.34 -5.38 33.50
N ALA A 41 10.22 -4.67 32.37
CA ALA A 41 10.84 -5.04 31.10
C ALA A 41 12.35 -5.15 31.22
N ARG A 42 12.98 -4.22 31.93
CA ARG A 42 14.41 -4.21 32.24
C ARG A 42 14.86 -5.45 33.04
N ILE A 43 14.10 -5.84 34.07
CA ILE A 43 14.39 -7.07 34.82
C ILE A 43 14.24 -8.31 33.92
N ALA A 44 13.21 -8.35 33.07
CA ALA A 44 13.03 -9.43 32.12
C ALA A 44 14.21 -9.52 31.15
N GLY A 45 14.68 -8.39 30.60
CA GLY A 45 15.84 -8.30 29.70
C GLY A 45 17.14 -8.76 30.34
N LEU A 46 17.46 -8.25 31.53
CA LEU A 46 18.63 -8.70 32.30
C LEU A 46 18.58 -10.21 32.57
N ARG A 47 17.39 -10.75 32.85
CA ARG A 47 17.22 -12.18 33.08
C ARG A 47 17.38 -12.99 31.80
N ILE A 48 16.90 -12.49 30.66
CA ILE A 48 17.10 -13.12 29.35
C ILE A 48 18.59 -13.21 29.02
N LEU A 49 19.32 -12.09 29.16
CA LEU A 49 20.76 -12.03 28.91
C LEU A 49 21.54 -13.04 29.77
N ASP A 50 21.20 -13.13 31.05
CA ASP A 50 21.78 -14.12 31.97
C ASP A 50 21.47 -15.58 31.55
N LEU A 51 20.27 -15.85 31.05
CA LEU A 51 19.88 -17.18 30.59
C LEU A 51 20.63 -17.62 29.33
N VAL A 52 20.84 -16.72 28.37
CA VAL A 52 21.57 -17.01 27.12
C VAL A 52 23.10 -16.96 27.28
N GLY A 53 23.61 -16.82 28.52
CA GLY A 53 25.05 -16.81 28.80
C GLY A 53 25.75 -15.50 28.47
N ARG A 54 25.02 -14.40 28.29
CA ARG A 54 25.56 -13.03 28.14
C ARG A 54 25.64 -12.29 29.49
N GLY A 55 25.25 -12.93 30.59
CA GLY A 55 25.38 -12.41 31.95
C GLY A 55 26.53 -13.06 32.73
N GLU A 56 26.42 -13.09 34.06
CA GLU A 56 27.45 -13.68 34.94
C GLU A 56 27.41 -15.21 34.97
N ASN A 57 26.26 -15.82 34.62
CA ASN A 57 26.07 -17.27 34.69
C ASN A 57 26.30 -17.97 33.35
N LYS A 58 26.61 -19.27 33.41
CA LYS A 58 26.62 -20.15 32.24
C LYS A 58 25.22 -20.22 31.62
N PRO A 59 25.11 -20.36 30.29
CA PRO A 59 23.83 -20.47 29.61
C PRO A 59 23.00 -21.63 30.16
N LEU A 60 21.69 -21.43 30.26
CA LEU A 60 20.77 -22.49 30.65
C LEU A 60 20.80 -23.58 29.56
N ARG A 61 20.95 -24.84 29.97
CA ARG A 61 20.84 -25.98 29.05
C ARG A 61 19.43 -26.49 29.02
N ILE A 62 18.85 -26.59 27.82
CA ILE A 62 17.51 -27.10 27.57
C ILE A 62 17.57 -28.40 26.75
N TYR A 63 16.59 -29.27 26.91
CA TYR A 63 16.48 -30.52 26.17
C TYR A 63 15.75 -30.32 24.85
N ASP A 64 16.46 -30.53 23.74
CA ASP A 64 15.90 -30.44 22.40
C ASP A 64 15.44 -31.83 21.93
N LYS A 65 14.13 -31.98 21.68
CA LYS A 65 13.52 -33.26 21.28
C LYS A 65 14.00 -33.72 19.91
N ASP A 66 14.30 -32.80 19.00
CA ASP A 66 14.71 -33.12 17.63
C ASP A 66 16.18 -33.55 17.61
N LEU A 67 17.02 -32.89 18.41
CA LEU A 67 18.43 -33.25 18.58
C LEU A 67 18.66 -34.40 19.57
N LYS A 68 17.64 -34.76 20.37
CA LYS A 68 17.70 -35.73 21.48
C LYS A 68 18.85 -35.48 22.46
N ALA A 69 19.25 -34.22 22.62
CA ALA A 69 20.40 -33.80 23.41
C ALA A 69 20.14 -32.47 24.10
N TYR A 70 20.94 -32.16 25.13
CA TYR A 70 20.93 -30.84 25.76
C TYR A 70 21.72 -29.85 24.91
N ARG A 71 21.14 -28.68 24.64
CA ARG A 71 21.81 -27.54 24.02
C ARG A 71 21.64 -26.28 24.85
N ASP A 72 22.45 -25.28 24.58
CA ASP A 72 22.29 -23.97 25.21
C ASP A 72 21.00 -23.31 24.72
N VAL A 73 20.34 -22.60 25.64
CA VAL A 73 19.13 -21.83 25.34
C VAL A 73 19.46 -20.67 24.41
N ASP A 74 18.60 -20.45 23.43
CA ASP A 74 18.71 -19.35 22.48
C ASP A 74 17.49 -18.43 22.58
N PHE A 75 17.52 -17.24 21.97
CA PHE A 75 16.44 -16.25 22.10
C PHE A 75 15.08 -16.79 21.66
N LYS A 76 15.05 -17.63 20.60
CA LYS A 76 13.83 -18.30 20.12
C LYS A 76 13.14 -19.21 21.14
N ASP A 77 13.86 -19.70 22.14
CA ASP A 77 13.34 -20.63 23.15
C ASP A 77 12.64 -19.91 24.31
N ILE A 78 12.71 -18.57 24.33
CA ILE A 78 12.19 -17.72 25.39
C ILE A 78 10.95 -16.98 24.89
N VAL A 79 9.86 -17.07 25.66
CA VAL A 79 8.64 -16.30 25.43
C VAL A 79 8.34 -15.41 26.63
N ILE A 80 7.84 -14.20 26.38
CA ILE A 80 7.25 -13.31 27.37
C ILE A 80 5.73 -13.34 27.17
N LEU A 81 5.02 -13.79 28.20
CA LEU A 81 3.57 -13.87 28.22
C LEU A 81 2.99 -12.73 29.06
N LEU A 82 2.11 -11.95 28.45
CA LEU A 82 1.44 -10.82 29.09
C LEU A 82 -0.08 -11.02 29.06
N ARG A 83 -0.79 -10.58 30.10
CA ARG A 83 -2.27 -10.58 30.10
C ARG A 83 -2.82 -9.55 29.10
N THR A 84 -2.20 -8.38 29.08
CA THR A 84 -2.50 -7.26 28.17
C THR A 84 -1.25 -6.92 27.40
N VAL A 85 -1.32 -7.00 26.08
CA VAL A 85 -0.17 -6.76 25.19
C VAL A 85 -0.08 -5.29 24.76
N ARG A 86 -1.23 -4.61 24.67
CA ARG A 86 -1.32 -3.20 24.24
C ARG A 86 -0.52 -2.29 25.20
N LYS A 87 0.28 -1.38 24.65
CA LYS A 87 1.28 -0.52 25.33
C LYS A 87 2.45 -1.30 25.96
N TRP A 88 2.18 -2.39 26.68
CA TRP A 88 3.20 -3.16 27.38
C TRP A 88 4.23 -3.75 26.43
N ALA A 89 3.78 -4.38 25.35
CA ALA A 89 4.71 -5.01 24.42
C ALA A 89 5.58 -3.99 23.69
N ASP A 90 5.08 -2.78 23.40
CA ASP A 90 5.88 -1.70 22.81
C ASP A 90 6.99 -1.28 23.77
N THR A 91 6.66 -1.06 25.05
CA THR A 91 7.65 -0.74 26.09
C THR A 91 8.67 -1.87 26.31
N PHE A 92 8.22 -3.13 26.26
CA PHE A 92 9.13 -4.26 26.35
C PHE A 92 10.03 -4.37 25.10
N GLU A 93 9.51 -4.15 23.89
CA GLU A 93 10.31 -4.10 22.66
C GLU A 93 11.39 -3.01 22.72
N GLU A 94 11.03 -1.81 23.19
CA GLU A 94 11.95 -0.69 23.34
C GLU A 94 13.06 -0.98 24.36
N GLU A 95 12.72 -1.40 25.58
CA GLU A 95 13.71 -1.69 26.63
C GLU A 95 14.60 -2.89 26.30
N LEU A 96 14.04 -3.95 25.72
CA LEU A 96 14.80 -5.12 25.31
C LEU A 96 15.68 -4.82 24.08
N GLY A 97 15.18 -4.02 23.13
CA GLY A 97 15.93 -3.56 21.97
C GLY A 97 17.13 -2.71 22.39
N ALA A 98 16.98 -1.83 23.39
CA ALA A 98 18.07 -1.06 23.99
C ALA A 98 19.14 -1.94 24.65
N MET A 99 18.81 -3.18 25.03
CA MET A 99 19.73 -4.18 25.59
C MET A 99 20.29 -5.15 24.53
N GLU A 100 20.08 -4.86 23.24
CA GLU A 100 20.44 -5.73 22.12
C GLU A 100 19.83 -7.14 22.21
N VAL A 101 18.68 -7.27 22.89
CA VAL A 101 17.88 -8.49 22.88
C VAL A 101 16.96 -8.43 21.65
N PRO A 102 17.05 -9.42 20.72
CA PRO A 102 16.20 -9.44 19.55
C PRO A 102 14.78 -9.87 19.97
N VAL A 103 13.79 -9.00 19.76
CA VAL A 103 12.41 -9.20 20.23
C VAL A 103 11.42 -9.13 19.08
N PHE A 104 10.33 -9.86 19.24
CA PHE A 104 9.16 -9.75 18.38
C PHE A 104 7.86 -9.82 19.16
N ALA A 105 7.07 -8.75 19.11
CA ALA A 105 5.72 -8.75 19.64
C ALA A 105 4.66 -8.92 18.55
N ASP A 106 3.72 -9.83 18.79
CA ASP A 106 2.50 -9.96 17.98
C ASP A 106 1.43 -8.98 18.48
N THR A 107 1.77 -7.68 18.48
CA THR A 107 0.99 -6.59 19.08
C THR A 107 -0.26 -6.23 18.30
N GLY A 108 -0.38 -6.64 17.02
CA GLY A 108 -1.57 -6.31 16.25
C GLY A 108 -1.80 -4.79 16.08
N THR A 109 -0.89 -3.93 16.55
CA THR A 109 -1.09 -2.49 16.79
C THR A 109 0.21 -1.73 16.49
N GLY A 110 0.11 -0.44 16.18
CA GLY A 110 1.23 0.47 15.95
C GLY A 110 1.62 0.66 14.49
N TYR A 111 1.07 -0.11 13.55
CA TYR A 111 1.47 -0.07 12.13
C TYR A 111 1.37 1.36 11.54
N PHE A 112 0.24 2.04 11.77
CA PHE A 112 0.02 3.42 11.29
C PHE A 112 0.79 4.50 12.07
N LYS A 113 1.46 4.12 13.15
CA LYS A 113 2.35 5.01 13.91
C LYS A 113 3.78 4.95 13.40
N ARG A 114 4.13 3.95 12.59
CA ARG A 114 5.49 3.84 12.02
C ARG A 114 5.76 5.00 11.06
N ILE A 115 6.90 5.63 11.23
CA ILE A 115 7.30 6.85 10.51
C ILE A 115 7.24 6.63 8.99
N GLU A 116 7.73 5.49 8.50
CA GLU A 116 7.70 5.15 7.08
C GLU A 116 6.29 5.02 6.49
N ILE A 117 5.33 4.58 7.30
CA ILE A 117 3.93 4.49 6.91
C ILE A 117 3.29 5.88 6.95
N GLN A 118 3.54 6.66 8.00
CA GLN A 118 2.99 8.01 8.12
C GLN A 118 3.42 8.93 6.98
N ILE A 119 4.68 8.87 6.56
CA ILE A 119 5.19 9.69 5.46
C ILE A 119 4.51 9.34 4.14
N ILE A 120 4.35 8.04 3.83
CA ILE A 120 3.68 7.62 2.58
C ILE A 120 2.18 7.92 2.64
N LEU A 121 1.51 7.72 3.77
CA LEU A 121 0.10 8.12 3.91
C LEU A 121 -0.07 9.62 3.77
N SER A 122 0.84 10.42 4.33
CA SER A 122 0.85 11.88 4.17
C SER A 122 1.08 12.28 2.71
N LEU A 123 1.95 11.56 2.00
CA LEU A 123 2.18 11.76 0.57
C LEU A 123 0.93 11.45 -0.26
N LEU A 124 0.25 10.34 0.02
CA LEU A 124 -1.02 10.00 -0.62
C LEU A 124 -2.09 11.07 -0.33
N GLN A 125 -2.16 11.56 0.90
CA GLN A 125 -3.06 12.64 1.32
C GLN A 125 -2.83 13.93 0.53
N ILE A 126 -1.59 14.38 0.34
CA ILE A 126 -1.33 15.60 -0.46
C ILE A 126 -1.50 15.39 -1.97
N ILE A 127 -1.34 14.16 -2.47
CA ILE A 127 -1.67 13.81 -3.85
C ILE A 127 -3.19 13.87 -4.06
N ASP A 128 -3.99 13.53 -3.06
CA ASP A 128 -5.45 13.74 -3.11
C ASP A 128 -5.79 15.24 -2.96
N ASN A 129 -5.33 15.87 -1.88
CA ASN A 129 -5.59 17.27 -1.55
C ASN A 129 -4.34 17.97 -0.95
N PRO A 130 -3.69 18.90 -1.68
CA PRO A 130 -2.45 19.55 -1.22
C PRO A 130 -2.67 20.57 -0.11
N LEU A 131 -3.92 21.02 0.11
CA LEU A 131 -4.29 22.06 1.07
C LEU A 131 -4.29 21.54 2.53
N GLN A 132 -3.80 20.32 2.77
CA GLN A 132 -3.65 19.75 4.10
C GLN A 132 -2.25 20.07 4.66
N ASP A 133 -2.17 21.07 5.54
CA ASP A 133 -0.91 21.59 6.08
C ASP A 133 -0.04 20.53 6.80
N ILE A 134 -0.63 19.68 7.64
CA ILE A 134 0.13 18.66 8.41
C ILE A 134 0.73 17.59 7.48
N PRO A 135 -0.05 16.92 6.59
CA PRO A 135 0.50 16.00 5.61
C PRO A 135 1.57 16.65 4.72
N LEU A 136 1.36 17.89 4.28
CA LEU A 136 2.33 18.60 3.44
C LEU A 136 3.64 18.85 4.17
N LEU A 137 3.59 19.41 5.38
CA LEU A 137 4.76 19.61 6.22
C LEU A 137 5.50 18.30 6.52
N SER A 138 4.75 17.22 6.79
CA SER A 138 5.32 15.90 7.04
C SER A 138 6.13 15.40 5.83
N VAL A 139 5.62 15.59 4.62
CA VAL A 139 6.31 15.17 3.39
C VAL A 139 7.48 16.09 3.07
N LEU A 140 7.32 17.40 3.22
CA LEU A 140 8.39 18.37 2.96
C LEU A 140 9.59 18.16 3.89
N ARG A 141 9.36 17.92 5.18
CA ARG A 141 10.41 17.62 6.16
C ARG A 141 11.04 16.23 5.97
N SER A 142 10.31 15.30 5.36
CA SER A 142 10.80 13.95 5.11
C SER A 142 11.93 13.94 4.06
N PRO A 143 12.68 12.83 3.91
CA PRO A 143 13.66 12.65 2.83
C PRO A 143 13.10 12.83 1.41
N ILE A 144 11.77 12.76 1.24
CA ILE A 144 11.10 12.98 -0.06
C ILE A 144 11.14 14.46 -0.46
N GLY A 145 10.90 15.36 0.49
CA GLY A 145 10.93 16.81 0.28
C GLY A 145 12.30 17.43 0.57
N GLY A 146 12.98 16.97 1.62
CA GLY A 146 14.34 17.40 1.96
C GLY A 146 14.45 18.84 2.49
N PHE A 147 13.38 19.36 3.11
CA PHE A 147 13.39 20.68 3.76
C PHE A 147 13.78 20.56 5.24
N SER A 148 14.73 21.38 5.66
CA SER A 148 15.08 21.59 7.07
C SER A 148 14.01 22.40 7.79
N ALA A 149 14.04 22.38 9.12
CA ALA A 149 13.12 23.17 9.94
C ALA A 149 13.23 24.67 9.66
N GLN A 150 14.46 25.17 9.42
CA GLN A 150 14.68 26.58 9.09
C GLN A 150 14.08 26.92 7.72
N GLU A 151 14.34 26.11 6.69
CA GLU A 151 13.77 26.35 5.35
C GLU A 151 12.23 26.35 5.37
N LEU A 152 11.60 25.50 6.20
CA LEU A 152 10.14 25.50 6.36
C LEU A 152 9.61 26.77 7.03
N LEU A 153 10.36 27.35 7.97
CA LEU A 153 10.03 28.64 8.57
C LEU A 153 10.15 29.75 7.53
N ASP A 154 11.23 29.76 6.75
CA ASP A 154 11.46 30.74 5.69
C ASP A 154 10.33 30.69 4.64
N VAL A 155 9.88 29.49 4.25
CA VAL A 155 8.69 29.31 3.39
C VAL A 155 7.44 29.88 4.06
N ARG A 156 7.23 29.64 5.36
CA ARG A 156 6.07 30.17 6.10
C ARG A 156 6.09 31.70 6.18
N GLU A 157 7.27 32.33 6.21
CA GLU A 157 7.36 33.80 6.24
C GLU A 157 6.80 34.47 5.00
N LEU A 158 6.92 33.82 3.83
CA LEU A 158 6.35 34.30 2.56
C LEU A 158 4.80 34.26 2.56
N GLY A 159 4.19 33.50 3.47
CA GLY A 159 2.75 33.28 3.51
C GLY A 159 2.24 32.90 4.91
N ARG A 160 2.16 33.87 5.83
CA ARG A 160 1.78 33.62 7.23
C ARG A 160 0.29 33.25 7.43
N ASN A 161 -0.61 33.84 6.64
CA ASN A 161 -2.07 33.71 6.80
C ASN A 161 -2.74 32.89 5.68
N VAL A 162 -1.95 32.10 4.95
CA VAL A 162 -2.41 31.24 3.85
C VAL A 162 -2.13 29.77 4.19
N SER A 163 -2.68 28.85 3.41
CA SER A 163 -2.32 27.43 3.54
C SER A 163 -0.80 27.25 3.30
N PHE A 164 -0.20 26.23 3.90
CA PHE A 164 1.23 25.98 3.69
C PHE A 164 1.52 25.67 2.21
N TYR A 165 0.57 25.08 1.50
CA TYR A 165 0.67 24.85 0.05
C TYR A 165 0.82 26.15 -0.75
N GLU A 166 0.02 27.17 -0.42
CA GLU A 166 0.14 28.50 -1.04
C GLU A 166 1.46 29.17 -0.68
N ALA A 167 1.95 29.01 0.55
CA ALA A 167 3.28 29.50 0.93
C ALA A 167 4.40 28.83 0.10
N VAL A 168 4.30 27.53 -0.18
CA VAL A 168 5.24 26.81 -1.07
C VAL A 168 5.13 27.31 -2.52
N LEU A 169 3.92 27.62 -3.00
CA LEU A 169 3.74 28.25 -4.32
C LEU A 169 4.43 29.62 -4.39
N PHE A 170 4.30 30.45 -3.36
CA PHE A 170 5.01 31.72 -3.29
C PHE A 170 6.52 31.54 -3.28
N ALA A 171 7.02 30.60 -2.47
CA ALA A 171 8.44 30.25 -2.43
C ALA A 171 8.96 29.83 -3.80
N SER A 172 8.18 29.06 -4.57
CA SER A 172 8.58 28.57 -5.90
C SER A 172 8.79 29.64 -6.96
N ASN A 173 8.31 30.86 -6.73
CA ASN A 173 8.55 32.02 -7.61
C ASN A 173 9.88 32.73 -7.33
N ASN A 174 10.59 32.36 -6.26
CA ASN A 174 11.90 32.91 -5.93
C ASN A 174 13.01 32.11 -6.63
N ASP A 175 14.08 32.79 -7.03
CA ASP A 175 15.26 32.18 -7.71
C ASP A 175 16.34 31.66 -6.73
N ASP A 176 16.07 31.67 -5.42
CA ASP A 176 16.96 31.16 -4.39
C ASP A 176 16.94 29.62 -4.28
N GLU A 177 17.78 29.05 -3.40
CA GLU A 177 17.84 27.59 -3.23
C GLU A 177 16.51 27.00 -2.75
N ILE A 178 15.80 27.72 -1.87
CA ILE A 178 14.50 27.31 -1.33
C ILE A 178 13.45 27.30 -2.43
N GLY A 179 13.41 28.33 -3.29
CA GLY A 179 12.49 28.42 -4.41
C GLY A 179 12.73 27.34 -5.46
N LYS A 180 14.00 27.02 -5.75
CA LYS A 180 14.35 25.86 -6.60
C LYS A 180 13.88 24.53 -6.00
N LYS A 181 14.08 24.31 -4.70
CA LYS A 181 13.55 23.12 -4.00
C LYS A 181 12.02 23.07 -4.05
N ALA A 182 11.35 24.18 -3.77
CA ALA A 182 9.88 24.28 -3.79
C ALA A 182 9.32 24.01 -5.19
N SER A 183 9.91 24.61 -6.23
CA SER A 183 9.54 24.38 -7.62
C SER A 183 9.73 22.92 -8.04
N LEU A 184 10.86 22.30 -7.68
CA LEU A 184 11.12 20.87 -7.94
C LEU A 184 10.08 19.98 -7.25
N PHE A 185 9.75 20.28 -5.98
CA PHE A 185 8.74 19.53 -5.24
C PHE A 185 7.35 19.66 -5.86
N LEU A 186 6.93 20.88 -6.23
CA LEU A 186 5.64 21.13 -6.87
C LEU A 186 5.52 20.45 -8.25
N MET A 187 6.61 20.44 -9.03
CA MET A 187 6.67 19.70 -10.29
C MET A 187 6.45 18.20 -10.06
N ARG A 188 7.11 17.61 -9.05
CA ARG A 188 6.91 16.20 -8.66
C ARG A 188 5.49 15.94 -8.18
N LEU A 189 4.95 16.80 -7.32
CA LEU A 189 3.59 16.67 -6.82
C LEU A 189 2.56 16.71 -7.94
N LYS A 190 2.70 17.63 -8.90
CA LYS A 190 1.83 17.69 -10.09
C LYS A 190 1.90 16.38 -10.89
N LYS A 191 3.11 15.86 -11.16
CA LYS A 191 3.31 14.57 -11.83
C LYS A 191 2.60 13.42 -11.09
N TRP A 192 2.70 13.38 -9.76
CA TRP A 192 2.05 12.35 -8.95
C TRP A 192 0.52 12.46 -8.97
N ARG A 193 -0.03 13.67 -8.95
CA ARG A 193 -1.48 13.92 -9.09
C ARG A 193 -2.01 13.47 -10.45
N GLU A 194 -1.29 13.77 -11.53
CA GLU A 194 -1.66 13.31 -12.89
C GLU A 194 -1.64 11.79 -13.00
N LYS A 195 -0.68 11.12 -12.37
CA LYS A 195 -0.63 9.64 -12.33
C LYS A 195 -1.79 9.05 -11.54
N ALA A 196 -2.17 9.64 -10.41
CA ALA A 196 -3.26 9.17 -9.58
C ALA A 196 -4.63 9.14 -10.29
N LEU A 197 -4.83 9.95 -11.35
CA LEU A 197 -6.06 9.96 -12.14
C LEU A 197 -6.28 8.69 -12.98
N HIS A 198 -5.20 8.00 -13.35
CA HIS A 198 -5.24 6.89 -14.31
C HIS A 198 -4.59 5.61 -13.79
N MET A 199 -4.08 5.63 -12.55
CA MET A 199 -3.35 4.53 -11.94
C MET A 199 -4.11 4.00 -10.71
N PRO A 200 -4.30 2.68 -10.59
CA PRO A 200 -4.78 2.06 -9.36
C PRO A 200 -3.92 2.42 -8.14
N THR A 201 -4.51 2.46 -6.94
CA THR A 201 -3.83 2.98 -5.73
C THR A 201 -2.60 2.16 -5.35
N ASP A 202 -2.62 0.84 -5.53
CA ASP A 202 -1.49 -0.05 -5.30
C ASP A 202 -0.33 0.25 -6.25
N GLN A 203 -0.62 0.41 -7.54
CA GLN A 203 0.38 0.79 -8.54
C GLN A 203 0.94 2.18 -8.28
N LEU A 204 0.10 3.14 -7.86
CA LEU A 204 0.52 4.48 -7.47
C LEU A 204 1.51 4.42 -6.30
N ILE A 205 1.20 3.64 -5.26
CA ILE A 205 2.09 3.45 -4.11
C ILE A 205 3.46 2.90 -4.54
N TRP A 206 3.47 1.86 -5.38
CA TRP A 206 4.72 1.27 -5.87
C TRP A 206 5.51 2.25 -6.74
N TYR A 207 4.81 2.98 -7.60
CA TYR A 207 5.40 4.05 -8.41
C TYR A 207 6.06 5.11 -7.52
N LEU A 208 5.40 5.57 -6.45
CA LEU A 208 5.94 6.55 -5.51
C LEU A 208 7.19 6.00 -4.79
N TYR A 209 7.23 4.71 -4.43
CA TYR A 209 8.42 4.09 -3.85
C TYR A 209 9.63 4.18 -4.78
N SER A 210 9.44 3.95 -6.07
CA SER A 210 10.49 4.02 -7.08
C SER A 210 10.89 5.45 -7.44
N ASP A 211 9.92 6.35 -7.69
CA ASP A 211 10.16 7.73 -8.14
C ASP A 211 10.81 8.59 -7.04
N THR A 212 10.46 8.35 -5.77
CA THR A 212 11.07 9.06 -4.62
C THR A 212 12.34 8.38 -4.08
N GLY A 213 12.57 7.11 -4.41
CA GLY A 213 13.62 6.29 -3.78
C GLY A 213 13.37 5.99 -2.30
N TYR A 214 12.20 6.34 -1.75
CA TYR A 214 11.93 6.29 -0.32
C TYR A 214 12.06 4.89 0.28
N MET A 215 11.61 3.85 -0.44
CA MET A 215 11.73 2.46 0.00
C MET A 215 13.20 2.04 0.16
N SER A 216 14.08 2.46 -0.75
CA SER A 216 15.52 2.22 -0.66
C SER A 216 16.14 2.99 0.49
N TYR A 217 15.74 4.25 0.68
CA TYR A 217 16.21 5.09 1.79
C TYR A 217 15.90 4.45 3.16
N VAL A 218 14.64 4.11 3.42
CA VAL A 218 14.26 3.51 4.72
C VAL A 218 14.85 2.11 4.91
N SER A 219 15.21 1.41 3.82
CA SER A 219 15.89 0.11 3.88
C SER A 219 17.33 0.22 4.40
N ALA A 220 17.96 1.39 4.27
CA ALA A 220 19.32 1.67 4.75
C ALA A 220 19.37 2.24 6.18
N MET A 221 18.21 2.60 6.76
CA MET A 221 18.10 3.08 8.13
C MET A 221 18.17 1.91 9.15
N PRO A 222 18.35 2.19 10.47
CA PRO A 222 18.14 1.20 11.52
C PRO A 222 16.78 0.51 11.38
N ASP A 223 16.78 -0.81 11.55
CA ASP A 223 15.64 -1.71 11.29
C ASP A 223 15.09 -1.65 9.86
N GLY A 224 15.93 -1.30 8.88
CA GLY A 224 15.50 -1.09 7.50
C GLY A 224 14.81 -2.30 6.85
N ARG A 225 15.12 -3.53 7.28
CA ARG A 225 14.37 -4.74 6.88
C ARG A 225 12.88 -4.66 7.28
N GLN A 226 12.59 -4.25 8.52
CA GLN A 226 11.23 -4.10 9.02
C GLN A 226 10.51 -2.95 8.31
N ARG A 227 11.17 -1.80 8.13
CA ARG A 227 10.60 -0.63 7.46
C ARG A 227 10.21 -0.94 6.01
N ARG A 228 11.09 -1.64 5.28
CA ARG A 228 10.82 -2.09 3.91
C ARG A 228 9.59 -3.00 3.84
N GLU A 229 9.45 -3.92 4.78
CA GLU A 229 8.30 -4.82 4.80
C GLU A 229 7.01 -4.08 5.17
N ASN A 230 7.07 -3.14 6.12
CA ASN A 230 5.94 -2.29 6.45
C ASN A 230 5.40 -1.59 5.18
N LEU A 231 6.28 -1.06 4.34
CA LEU A 231 5.91 -0.46 3.05
C LEU A 231 5.31 -1.47 2.05
N LYS A 232 5.79 -2.71 2.00
CA LYS A 232 5.18 -3.76 1.17
C LYS A 232 3.78 -4.15 1.63
N ILE A 233 3.55 -4.24 2.95
CA ILE A 233 2.21 -4.49 3.48
C ILE A 233 1.24 -3.39 3.05
N LEU A 234 1.70 -2.13 3.02
CA LEU A 234 0.85 -1.02 2.59
C LEU A 234 0.41 -1.22 1.14
N PHE A 235 1.35 -1.60 0.28
CA PHE A 235 1.08 -1.98 -1.11
C PHE A 235 0.12 -3.17 -1.22
N GLU A 236 0.37 -4.27 -0.49
CA GLU A 236 -0.51 -5.44 -0.52
C GLU A 236 -1.92 -5.13 -0.02
N ARG A 237 -2.06 -4.24 0.96
CA ARG A 237 -3.36 -3.77 1.46
C ARG A 237 -4.07 -2.90 0.43
N ALA A 238 -3.36 -1.99 -0.22
CA ALA A 238 -3.92 -1.22 -1.32
C ALA A 238 -4.42 -2.14 -2.43
N LYS A 239 -3.65 -3.18 -2.78
CA LYS A 239 -4.05 -4.17 -3.78
C LYS A 239 -5.31 -4.93 -3.36
N LYS A 240 -5.36 -5.45 -2.14
CA LYS A 240 -6.57 -6.11 -1.58
C LYS A 240 -7.77 -5.18 -1.51
N TYR A 241 -7.54 -3.88 -1.27
CA TYR A 241 -8.60 -2.88 -1.23
C TYR A 241 -9.16 -2.60 -2.62
N GLU A 242 -8.30 -2.51 -3.65
CA GLU A 242 -8.70 -2.35 -5.06
C GLU A 242 -9.50 -3.55 -5.60
N ASP A 243 -9.32 -4.74 -5.02
CA ASP A 243 -10.14 -5.92 -5.31
C ASP A 243 -11.59 -5.80 -4.77
N THR A 244 -11.88 -4.81 -3.91
CA THR A 244 -13.22 -4.54 -3.38
C THR A 244 -14.03 -3.61 -4.28
N SER A 245 -15.29 -3.32 -3.90
CA SER A 245 -16.16 -2.41 -4.65
C SER A 245 -15.77 -0.93 -4.53
N PHE A 246 -14.90 -0.57 -3.60
CA PHE A 246 -14.43 0.81 -3.41
C PHE A 246 -13.05 0.96 -4.03
N LYS A 247 -12.92 1.83 -5.03
CA LYS A 247 -11.67 2.04 -5.79
C LYS A 247 -11.21 3.49 -5.73
N GLY A 248 -9.92 3.68 -6.01
CA GLY A 248 -9.31 4.99 -6.13
C GLY A 248 -8.78 5.59 -4.82
N LEU A 249 -7.85 6.52 -4.98
CA LEU A 249 -7.03 7.10 -3.92
C LEU A 249 -7.86 7.68 -2.75
N PHE A 250 -8.85 8.52 -3.05
CA PHE A 250 -9.71 9.15 -2.05
C PHE A 250 -10.42 8.12 -1.14
N ASN A 251 -10.98 7.07 -1.74
CA ASN A 251 -11.67 6.02 -1.00
C ASN A 251 -10.70 5.21 -0.13
N PHE A 252 -9.51 4.92 -0.66
CA PHE A 252 -8.45 4.26 0.10
C PHE A 252 -8.00 5.07 1.31
N ILE A 253 -7.79 6.38 1.16
CA ILE A 253 -7.43 7.28 2.29
C ILE A 253 -8.52 7.24 3.37
N ASN A 254 -9.79 7.42 2.99
CA ASN A 254 -10.92 7.34 3.92
C ASN A 254 -11.03 5.99 4.63
N PHE A 255 -10.73 4.89 3.91
CA PHE A 255 -10.69 3.56 4.49
C PHE A 255 -9.59 3.45 5.56
N ILE A 256 -8.38 3.94 5.28
CA ILE A 256 -7.28 3.96 6.24
C ILE A 256 -7.63 4.83 7.46
N GLU A 257 -8.23 6.00 7.26
CA GLU A 257 -8.65 6.89 8.35
C GLU A 257 -9.73 6.25 9.24
N LYS A 258 -10.73 5.58 8.64
CA LYS A 258 -11.73 4.81 9.40
C LYS A 258 -11.08 3.73 10.26
N ILE A 259 -10.09 3.02 9.73
CA ILE A 259 -9.37 2.01 10.50
C ILE A 259 -8.55 2.63 11.62
N LYS A 260 -7.87 3.76 11.36
CA LYS A 260 -7.10 4.50 12.37
C LYS A 260 -7.99 5.03 13.52
N SER A 261 -9.20 5.48 13.19
CA SER A 261 -10.19 5.99 14.17
C SER A 261 -10.90 4.87 14.94
N GLY A 262 -11.05 3.69 14.33
CA GLY A 262 -11.59 2.51 14.98
C GLY A 262 -10.57 1.83 15.90
N SER A 263 -11.04 1.08 16.90
CA SER A 263 -10.21 0.27 17.81
C SER A 263 -9.37 -0.82 17.09
N GLY A 264 -9.51 -0.95 15.77
CA GLY A 264 -8.80 -1.89 14.92
C GLY A 264 -7.49 -1.29 14.45
N ASP A 265 -6.50 -1.23 15.33
CA ASP A 265 -5.14 -1.03 14.86
C ASP A 265 -4.69 -2.27 14.07
N MET A 266 -3.80 -2.06 13.11
CA MET A 266 -3.36 -3.11 12.21
C MET A 266 -2.09 -3.77 12.76
N GLY A 267 -2.09 -5.10 12.74
CA GLY A 267 -0.89 -5.86 13.07
C GLY A 267 0.24 -5.64 12.08
N ASN A 268 1.46 -5.67 12.62
CA ASN A 268 2.71 -5.67 11.88
C ASN A 268 2.78 -6.90 10.95
N ALA A 269 3.62 -6.83 9.90
CA ALA A 269 3.97 -8.04 9.16
C ALA A 269 4.55 -9.04 10.14
N LYS A 270 4.11 -10.30 10.02
CA LYS A 270 4.84 -11.42 10.58
C LYS A 270 6.11 -11.58 9.74
N ILE A 271 7.14 -10.79 10.04
CA ILE A 271 8.46 -10.93 9.41
C ILE A 271 9.11 -12.24 9.84
N LEU A 272 8.85 -12.65 11.08
CA LEU A 272 9.58 -13.74 11.68
C LEU A 272 8.82 -15.05 11.53
N GLY A 273 9.45 -16.00 10.84
CA GLY A 273 9.03 -17.39 10.82
C GLY A 273 9.13 -18.02 12.21
N GLU A 274 8.59 -19.22 12.40
CA GLU A 274 8.75 -19.95 13.67
C GLU A 274 10.23 -20.19 14.04
N GLY A 275 11.13 -20.19 13.04
CA GLY A 275 12.56 -20.49 13.21
C GLY A 275 13.49 -19.32 13.52
N ASP A 276 13.03 -18.07 13.52
CA ASP A 276 13.92 -16.92 13.74
C ASP A 276 14.33 -16.77 15.21
N ASN A 277 15.59 -16.40 15.42
CA ASN A 277 16.20 -16.34 16.75
C ASN A 277 15.84 -15.07 17.53
N VAL A 278 14.60 -14.97 17.98
CA VAL A 278 14.06 -13.79 18.68
C VAL A 278 13.23 -14.19 19.89
N VAL A 279 13.22 -13.36 20.93
CA VAL A 279 12.31 -13.50 22.08
C VAL A 279 10.91 -13.07 21.65
N ARG A 280 9.93 -13.95 21.84
CA ARG A 280 8.55 -13.68 21.43
C ARG A 280 7.76 -13.04 22.56
N ILE A 281 7.08 -11.93 22.29
CA ILE A 281 6.09 -11.32 23.20
C ILE A 281 4.69 -11.61 22.67
N MET A 282 3.85 -12.24 23.48
CA MET A 282 2.47 -12.53 23.10
C MET A 282 1.52 -12.52 24.29
N SER A 283 0.22 -12.45 23.98
CA SER A 283 -0.80 -12.59 25.02
C SER A 283 -0.87 -14.02 25.55
N ILE A 284 -1.22 -14.18 26.82
CA ILE A 284 -1.49 -15.51 27.40
C ILE A 284 -2.56 -16.26 26.58
N HIS A 285 -3.56 -15.56 26.04
CA HIS A 285 -4.59 -16.17 25.20
C HIS A 285 -4.03 -16.78 23.91
N LYS A 286 -3.13 -16.05 23.23
CA LYS A 286 -2.46 -16.51 22.00
C LYS A 286 -1.51 -17.70 22.26
N SER A 287 -1.03 -17.87 23.49
CA SER A 287 -0.14 -18.97 23.86
C SER A 287 -0.85 -20.32 24.06
N LYS A 288 -2.20 -20.35 24.08
CA LYS A 288 -2.97 -21.56 24.36
C LYS A 288 -2.66 -22.64 23.31
N GLY A 289 -2.19 -23.80 23.76
CA GLY A 289 -1.79 -24.92 22.89
C GLY A 289 -0.34 -24.86 22.41
N LEU A 290 0.39 -23.77 22.67
CA LEU A 290 1.82 -23.66 22.45
C LEU A 290 2.59 -24.03 23.73
N GLU A 291 3.86 -24.40 23.57
CA GLU A 291 4.74 -24.73 24.68
C GLU A 291 6.16 -24.21 24.40
N PHE A 292 6.79 -23.62 25.41
CA PHE A 292 8.10 -22.98 25.28
C PHE A 292 9.06 -23.52 26.35
N PRO A 293 10.36 -23.74 26.02
CA PRO A 293 11.36 -24.13 27.02
C PRO A 293 11.40 -23.18 28.21
N VAL A 294 11.40 -21.87 27.94
CA VAL A 294 11.43 -20.81 28.95
C VAL A 294 10.25 -19.85 28.76
N VAL A 295 9.49 -19.62 29.83
CA VAL A 295 8.40 -18.65 29.88
C VAL A 295 8.68 -17.60 30.94
N ILE A 296 8.58 -16.33 30.55
CA ILE A 296 8.51 -15.18 31.45
C ILE A 296 7.07 -14.70 31.49
N LEU A 297 6.38 -14.94 32.60
CA LEU A 297 5.02 -14.45 32.85
C LEU A 297 5.11 -13.06 33.49
N GLY A 298 4.90 -12.04 32.67
CA GLY A 298 5.01 -10.64 33.09
C GLY A 298 3.68 -9.98 33.45
N GLY A 299 3.77 -8.91 34.23
CA GLY A 299 2.67 -8.06 34.62
C GLY A 299 1.76 -8.65 35.69
N VAL A 300 2.25 -9.58 36.53
CA VAL A 300 1.39 -10.18 37.56
C VAL A 300 1.01 -9.19 38.67
N GLY A 301 1.76 -8.11 38.81
CA GLY A 301 1.48 -7.00 39.73
C GLY A 301 0.36 -6.06 39.30
N ARG A 302 -0.19 -6.24 38.09
CA ARG A 302 -1.25 -5.39 37.54
C ARG A 302 -2.63 -5.77 38.07
N ALA A 303 -3.45 -4.76 38.33
CA ALA A 303 -4.83 -4.97 38.73
C ALA A 303 -5.68 -5.55 37.58
N PHE A 304 -6.59 -6.46 37.90
CA PHE A 304 -7.55 -7.00 36.93
C PHE A 304 -8.43 -5.89 36.37
N ASN A 305 -8.70 -5.95 35.06
CA ASN A 305 -9.60 -4.99 34.43
C ASN A 305 -11.05 -5.27 34.86
N MET A 306 -11.62 -4.34 35.63
CA MET A 306 -13.00 -4.41 36.13
C MET A 306 -13.88 -3.29 35.55
N GLN A 307 -13.45 -2.62 34.46
CA GLN A 307 -14.18 -1.47 33.89
C GLN A 307 -15.61 -1.84 33.45
N ASP A 308 -15.83 -3.07 32.95
CA ASP A 308 -17.15 -3.52 32.57
C ASP A 308 -18.15 -3.51 33.73
N THR A 309 -17.69 -3.73 34.96
CA THR A 309 -18.53 -3.72 36.17
C THR A 309 -18.90 -2.30 36.66
N LYS A 310 -18.29 -1.26 36.08
CA LYS A 310 -18.48 0.15 36.46
C LYS A 310 -19.46 0.89 35.54
N LYS A 311 -19.83 0.32 34.39
CA LYS A 311 -20.71 0.96 33.40
C LYS A 311 -22.10 1.25 33.98
N ALA A 312 -22.77 2.27 33.43
CA ALA A 312 -24.14 2.63 33.83
C ALA A 312 -25.12 1.48 33.60
N VAL A 313 -24.94 0.74 32.49
CA VAL A 313 -25.69 -0.45 32.13
C VAL A 313 -24.75 -1.66 32.09
N LEU A 314 -25.13 -2.72 32.77
CA LEU A 314 -24.48 -4.03 32.76
C LEU A 314 -25.33 -5.02 31.97
N LEU A 315 -24.67 -5.88 31.20
CA LEU A 315 -25.29 -6.94 30.41
C LEU A 315 -24.71 -8.30 30.83
N HIS A 316 -25.56 -9.31 30.91
CA HIS A 316 -25.19 -10.68 31.22
C HIS A 316 -26.08 -11.64 30.42
N HIS A 317 -25.48 -12.67 29.83
CA HIS A 317 -26.18 -13.57 28.89
C HIS A 317 -27.35 -14.33 29.54
N GLU A 318 -27.20 -14.80 30.79
CA GLU A 318 -28.29 -15.46 31.54
C GLU A 318 -29.23 -14.49 32.28
N MET A 319 -28.69 -13.51 33.00
CA MET A 319 -29.46 -12.65 33.91
C MET A 319 -30.04 -11.38 33.26
N GLY A 320 -29.81 -11.17 31.95
CA GLY A 320 -30.32 -10.03 31.21
C GLY A 320 -29.50 -8.75 31.42
N PHE A 321 -30.14 -7.65 31.78
CA PHE A 321 -29.48 -6.36 31.98
C PHE A 321 -29.80 -5.72 33.32
N GLY A 322 -28.90 -4.85 33.80
CA GLY A 322 -29.13 -4.03 34.98
C GLY A 322 -28.56 -2.65 34.77
N ALA A 323 -29.39 -1.63 34.98
CA ALA A 323 -29.04 -0.23 34.78
C ALA A 323 -29.04 0.52 36.12
N ASP A 324 -28.35 1.65 36.16
CA ASP A 324 -28.63 2.66 37.17
C ASP A 324 -30.05 3.20 36.99
N LEU A 325 -30.72 3.48 38.10
CA LEU A 325 -31.93 4.26 38.07
C LEU A 325 -31.51 5.73 38.02
N VAL A 326 -31.97 6.42 36.98
CA VAL A 326 -31.75 7.85 36.79
C VAL A 326 -33.06 8.56 37.09
N ASP A 327 -33.10 9.31 38.18
CA ASP A 327 -34.22 10.18 38.53
C ASP A 327 -33.88 11.60 38.04
N VAL A 328 -34.47 11.99 36.91
CA VAL A 328 -34.18 13.26 36.23
C VAL A 328 -34.72 14.45 37.02
N ASP A 329 -35.85 14.29 37.70
CA ASP A 329 -36.50 15.35 38.48
C ASP A 329 -35.67 15.70 39.71
N ARG A 330 -35.14 14.69 40.39
CA ARG A 330 -34.26 14.85 41.56
C ARG A 330 -32.78 15.00 41.20
N ARG A 331 -32.42 14.79 39.93
CA ARG A 331 -31.03 14.77 39.43
C ARG A 331 -30.12 13.82 40.20
N VAL A 332 -30.64 12.65 40.55
CA VAL A 332 -29.87 11.60 41.25
C VAL A 332 -29.79 10.33 40.43
N THR A 333 -28.66 9.65 40.55
CA THR A 333 -28.40 8.37 39.89
C THR A 333 -27.92 7.38 40.93
N TYR A 334 -28.51 6.18 40.98
CA TYR A 334 -28.08 5.13 41.90
C TYR A 334 -28.26 3.74 41.31
N ALA A 335 -27.39 2.81 41.74
CA ALA A 335 -27.41 1.44 41.27
C ALA A 335 -28.65 0.69 41.75
N THR A 336 -29.39 0.10 40.82
CA THR A 336 -30.54 -0.75 41.14
C THR A 336 -30.08 -2.10 41.73
N LEU A 337 -30.98 -2.77 42.47
CA LEU A 337 -30.72 -4.12 43.00
C LEU A 337 -30.29 -5.13 41.90
N PRO A 338 -30.96 -5.20 40.74
CA PRO A 338 -30.50 -6.03 39.62
C PRO A 338 -29.08 -5.69 39.15
N LYS A 339 -28.73 -4.40 39.06
CA LYS A 339 -27.37 -3.98 38.71
C LYS A 339 -26.35 -4.45 39.74
N VAL A 340 -26.65 -4.32 41.04
CA VAL A 340 -25.75 -4.78 42.10
C VAL A 340 -25.56 -6.29 42.04
N ALA A 341 -26.63 -7.07 41.85
CA ALA A 341 -26.55 -8.52 41.70
C ALA A 341 -25.70 -8.92 40.48
N LEU A 342 -25.94 -8.30 39.32
CA LEU A 342 -25.15 -8.50 38.10
C LEU A 342 -23.69 -8.15 38.30
N LYS A 343 -23.39 -7.04 38.99
CA LYS A 343 -22.02 -6.62 39.30
C LYS A 343 -21.27 -7.70 40.08
N HIS A 344 -21.90 -8.32 41.07
CA HIS A 344 -21.31 -9.42 41.84
C HIS A 344 -21.09 -10.67 40.99
N LYS A 345 -22.07 -11.06 40.17
CA LYS A 345 -21.99 -12.23 39.29
C LYS A 345 -20.89 -12.07 38.24
N ILE A 346 -20.88 -10.95 37.51
CA ILE A 346 -19.86 -10.62 36.51
C ILE A 346 -18.47 -10.61 37.15
N LYS A 347 -18.31 -9.94 38.31
CA LYS A 347 -17.02 -9.93 39.01
C LYS A 347 -16.52 -11.33 39.35
N MET A 348 -17.39 -12.21 39.84
CA MET A 348 -17.02 -13.59 40.17
C MET A 348 -16.58 -14.37 38.92
N GLU A 349 -17.30 -14.24 37.81
CA GLU A 349 -16.97 -14.88 36.54
C GLU A 349 -15.67 -14.34 35.94
N THR A 350 -15.46 -13.02 35.98
CA THR A 350 -14.21 -12.39 35.56
C THR A 350 -13.03 -12.93 36.38
N LEU A 351 -13.12 -12.97 37.71
CA LEU A 351 -12.05 -13.50 38.55
C LEU A 351 -11.81 -15.00 38.30
N SER A 352 -12.87 -15.78 38.08
CA SER A 352 -12.73 -17.19 37.72
C SER A 352 -12.02 -17.37 36.38
N GLU A 353 -12.27 -16.49 35.41
CA GLU A 353 -11.60 -16.52 34.11
C GLU A 353 -10.14 -16.07 34.22
N GLU A 354 -9.85 -15.00 34.95
CA GLU A 354 -8.49 -14.57 35.20
C GLU A 354 -7.67 -15.69 35.86
N MET A 355 -8.24 -16.46 36.79
CA MET A 355 -7.58 -17.63 37.39
C MET A 355 -7.25 -18.71 36.35
N ARG A 356 -8.16 -18.98 35.41
CA ARG A 356 -7.90 -19.91 34.30
C ARG A 356 -6.80 -19.39 33.37
N ILE A 357 -6.76 -18.09 33.12
CA ILE A 357 -5.70 -17.46 32.32
C ILE A 357 -4.35 -17.58 33.02
N LEU A 358 -4.28 -17.36 34.33
CA LEU A 358 -3.05 -17.56 35.11
C LEU A 358 -2.54 -19.00 34.98
N TYR A 359 -3.44 -19.98 35.13
CA TYR A 359 -3.11 -21.39 34.94
C TYR A 359 -2.56 -21.67 33.52
N VAL A 360 -3.20 -21.13 32.48
CA VAL A 360 -2.70 -21.26 31.09
C VAL A 360 -1.29 -20.69 30.99
N GLY A 361 -1.04 -19.48 31.48
CA GLY A 361 0.27 -18.84 31.44
C GLY A 361 1.37 -19.63 32.15
N MET A 362 1.09 -20.15 33.36
CA MET A 362 2.04 -20.94 34.14
C MET A 362 2.35 -22.31 33.50
N THR A 363 1.39 -22.90 32.79
CA THR A 363 1.51 -24.23 32.15
C THR A 363 2.11 -24.19 30.74
N ARG A 364 2.49 -23.02 30.21
CA ARG A 364 3.16 -22.95 28.90
C ARG A 364 4.65 -23.30 28.98
N ALA A 365 5.23 -23.31 30.18
CA ALA A 365 6.65 -23.55 30.41
C ALA A 365 6.96 -25.05 30.44
N LYS A 366 8.00 -25.48 29.70
CA LYS A 366 8.51 -26.86 29.78
C LYS A 366 9.57 -27.03 30.86
N GLU A 367 10.51 -26.10 30.94
CA GLU A 367 11.68 -26.25 31.82
C GLU A 367 11.85 -25.10 32.81
N LYS A 368 11.56 -23.86 32.38
CA LYS A 368 11.73 -22.68 33.23
C LYS A 368 10.53 -21.75 33.18
N LEU A 369 9.95 -21.49 34.34
CA LEU A 369 8.97 -20.44 34.56
C LEU A 369 9.59 -19.32 35.39
N ILE A 370 9.50 -18.09 34.89
CA ILE A 370 9.91 -16.86 35.57
C ILE A 370 8.67 -15.99 35.67
N ILE A 371 8.39 -15.47 36.86
CA ILE A 371 7.23 -14.62 37.10
C ILE A 371 7.73 -13.25 37.53
N THR A 372 7.30 -12.20 36.83
CA THR A 372 7.67 -10.81 37.14
C THR A 372 6.40 -10.00 37.43
N GLY A 373 6.52 -9.09 38.40
CA GLY A 373 5.44 -8.19 38.76
C GLY A 373 5.94 -7.06 39.64
N TYR A 374 5.37 -5.88 39.41
CA TYR A 374 5.65 -4.68 40.18
C TYR A 374 4.62 -4.48 41.32
N ASP A 375 5.09 -4.01 42.48
CA ASP A 375 4.23 -3.54 43.56
C ASP A 375 4.82 -2.31 44.24
N LYS A 376 4.01 -1.25 44.39
CA LYS A 376 4.42 0.03 44.97
C LYS A 376 4.92 -0.12 46.41
N ASN A 377 4.36 -1.07 47.18
CA ASN A 377 4.78 -1.33 48.56
C ASN A 377 4.64 -2.82 48.89
N ILE A 378 5.63 -3.59 48.45
CA ILE A 378 5.64 -5.05 48.62
C ILE A 378 5.54 -5.48 50.09
N ILE A 379 6.10 -4.71 51.03
CA ILE A 379 6.08 -5.05 52.46
C ILE A 379 4.64 -5.06 52.98
N LYS A 380 3.87 -4.00 52.71
CA LYS A 380 2.45 -3.91 53.09
C LYS A 380 1.62 -5.01 52.41
N THR A 381 1.92 -5.30 51.15
CA THR A 381 1.22 -6.34 50.39
C THR A 381 1.48 -7.73 50.99
N VAL A 382 2.73 -8.05 51.35
CA VAL A 382 3.08 -9.32 52.00
C VAL A 382 2.45 -9.44 53.39
N GLN A 383 2.41 -8.35 54.17
CA GLN A 383 1.69 -8.32 55.45
C GLN A 383 0.23 -8.75 55.30
N SER A 384 -0.45 -8.29 54.24
CA SER A 384 -1.83 -8.71 53.96
C SER A 384 -1.99 -10.19 53.58
N TRP A 385 -0.92 -10.83 53.09
CA TRP A 385 -0.96 -12.26 52.75
C TRP A 385 -0.85 -13.16 53.96
N MET A 386 -0.34 -12.64 55.08
CA MET A 386 -0.09 -13.43 56.29
C MET A 386 -1.37 -13.92 56.95
N ASP A 387 -2.50 -13.24 56.73
CA ASP A 387 -3.83 -13.71 57.12
C ASP A 387 -4.10 -15.15 56.61
N ALA A 388 -3.48 -15.58 55.51
CA ALA A 388 -3.60 -16.93 54.98
C ALA A 388 -3.01 -18.03 55.89
N LEU A 389 -2.09 -17.66 56.80
CA LEU A 389 -1.46 -18.56 57.76
C LEU A 389 -2.40 -18.92 58.92
N ASP A 390 -3.42 -18.12 59.20
CA ASP A 390 -4.41 -18.40 60.24
C ASP A 390 -5.33 -19.58 59.88
N TYR A 391 -5.33 -19.99 58.61
CA TYR A 391 -6.15 -21.07 58.09
C TYR A 391 -5.32 -22.34 57.86
N ASN A 392 -5.59 -23.39 58.62
CA ASN A 392 -4.93 -24.70 58.47
C ASN A 392 -5.56 -25.58 57.37
N THR A 393 -5.86 -24.99 56.21
CA THR A 393 -6.39 -25.70 55.04
C THR A 393 -5.46 -25.56 53.85
N GLU A 394 -5.33 -26.63 53.06
CA GLU A 394 -4.57 -26.60 51.80
C GLU A 394 -5.16 -25.61 50.80
N LYS A 395 -6.50 -25.60 50.68
CA LYS A 395 -7.21 -24.62 49.85
C LYS A 395 -7.38 -23.30 50.60
N LEU A 396 -7.08 -22.20 49.92
CA LEU A 396 -7.34 -20.85 50.41
C LEU A 396 -8.85 -20.59 50.52
N PRO A 397 -9.32 -19.88 51.57
CA PRO A 397 -10.72 -19.48 51.69
C PRO A 397 -11.18 -18.64 50.49
N ALA A 398 -12.39 -18.93 49.99
CA ALA A 398 -12.94 -18.25 48.81
C ALA A 398 -13.00 -16.72 48.94
N HIS A 399 -13.30 -16.21 50.13
CA HIS A 399 -13.39 -14.77 50.37
C HIS A 399 -12.03 -14.05 50.22
N MET A 400 -10.90 -14.72 50.49
CA MET A 400 -9.56 -14.15 50.30
C MET A 400 -9.22 -14.05 48.82
N VAL A 401 -9.52 -15.11 48.07
CA VAL A 401 -9.32 -15.15 46.62
C VAL A 401 -10.13 -14.05 45.93
N LEU A 402 -11.39 -13.85 46.34
CA LEU A 402 -12.28 -12.81 45.80
C LEU A 402 -11.86 -11.37 46.17
N LYS A 403 -11.11 -11.18 47.26
CA LYS A 403 -10.51 -9.89 47.63
C LYS A 403 -9.26 -9.58 46.79
N GLY A 404 -8.57 -10.60 46.28
CA GLY A 404 -7.41 -10.44 45.41
C GLY A 404 -7.75 -9.67 44.13
N ASN A 405 -7.05 -8.57 43.87
CA ASN A 405 -7.27 -7.70 42.70
C ASN A 405 -6.15 -7.80 41.66
N LYS A 406 -5.10 -8.60 41.91
CA LYS A 406 -3.91 -8.80 41.07
C LYS A 406 -3.52 -10.27 41.08
N TYR A 407 -2.87 -10.76 40.03
CA TYR A 407 -2.29 -12.11 40.03
C TYR A 407 -1.26 -12.31 41.15
N LEU A 408 -0.46 -11.27 41.41
CA LEU A 408 0.54 -11.27 42.49
C LEU A 408 -0.08 -11.60 43.85
N ASN A 409 -1.31 -11.16 44.13
CA ASN A 409 -1.99 -11.48 45.40
C ASN A 409 -2.35 -12.96 45.49
N TRP A 410 -2.85 -13.56 44.41
CA TRP A 410 -3.18 -14.99 44.41
C TRP A 410 -1.93 -15.86 44.55
N ILE A 411 -0.85 -15.50 43.85
CA ILE A 411 0.44 -16.19 43.96
C ILE A 411 1.01 -16.02 45.37
N GLY A 412 1.03 -14.80 45.89
CA GLY A 412 1.56 -14.48 47.22
C GLY A 412 0.82 -15.17 48.36
N LEU A 413 -0.52 -15.19 48.33
CA LEU A 413 -1.35 -15.90 49.31
C LEU A 413 -1.08 -17.41 49.34
N ALA A 414 -0.72 -18.01 48.21
CA ALA A 414 -0.32 -19.42 48.15
C ALA A 414 1.12 -19.61 48.65
N LEU A 415 2.06 -18.78 48.20
CA LEU A 415 3.49 -18.93 48.51
C LEU A 415 3.85 -18.62 49.95
N ILE A 416 3.11 -17.76 50.66
CA ILE A 416 3.39 -17.45 52.07
C ILE A 416 3.29 -18.70 52.97
N LYS A 417 2.43 -19.65 52.58
CA LYS A 417 2.23 -20.94 53.27
C LYS A 417 3.31 -21.97 52.93
N HIS A 418 4.13 -21.75 51.90
CA HIS A 418 5.14 -22.71 51.48
C HIS A 418 6.30 -22.77 52.48
N GLU A 419 6.71 -23.97 52.90
CA GLU A 419 7.76 -24.18 53.91
C GLU A 419 9.06 -23.42 53.57
N LYS A 420 9.55 -23.58 52.34
CA LYS A 420 10.81 -22.98 51.85
C LYS A 420 10.77 -21.46 51.60
N MET A 421 9.62 -20.80 51.70
CA MET A 421 9.49 -19.35 51.42
C MET A 421 9.62 -18.51 52.70
N THR A 422 10.69 -18.73 53.46
CA THR A 422 10.99 -17.94 54.69
C THR A 422 11.19 -16.47 54.38
N VAL A 423 11.83 -16.17 53.23
CA VAL A 423 12.12 -14.80 52.78
C VAL A 423 10.87 -13.91 52.76
N LEU A 424 9.70 -14.43 52.36
CA LEU A 424 8.45 -13.66 52.38
C LEU A 424 8.00 -13.34 53.81
N ARG A 425 8.14 -14.28 54.74
CA ARG A 425 7.75 -14.09 56.14
C ARG A 425 8.71 -13.14 56.86
N ASP A 426 10.00 -13.25 56.56
CA ASP A 426 11.04 -12.38 57.12
C ASP A 426 10.84 -10.92 56.68
N LEU A 427 10.42 -10.69 55.43
CA LEU A 427 10.13 -9.36 54.89
C LEU A 427 8.98 -8.63 55.59
N ALA A 428 8.07 -9.37 56.22
CA ALA A 428 6.92 -8.81 56.93
C ALA A 428 7.15 -8.73 58.45
N GLU A 429 8.35 -9.04 58.93
CA GLU A 429 8.76 -8.99 60.34
C GLU A 429 7.84 -9.82 61.25
N TYR A 430 7.31 -10.94 60.74
CA TYR A 430 6.42 -11.79 61.54
C TYR A 430 7.20 -12.66 62.53
N GLY A 431 6.61 -12.86 63.72
CA GLY A 431 7.16 -13.75 64.73
C GLY A 431 7.19 -15.23 64.32
N SER A 432 7.48 -16.11 65.28
CA SER A 432 7.56 -17.56 65.03
C SER A 432 6.22 -18.13 64.56
N VAL A 433 6.17 -18.61 63.31
CA VAL A 433 5.00 -19.27 62.71
C VAL A 433 4.87 -20.71 63.22
N SER A 434 3.65 -21.12 63.57
CA SER A 434 3.37 -22.52 63.91
C SER A 434 3.60 -23.42 62.69
N SER A 435 4.36 -24.50 62.85
CA SER A 435 4.69 -25.46 61.78
C SER A 435 3.44 -26.07 61.12
N ASN A 436 2.32 -26.10 61.83
CA ASN A 436 1.04 -26.63 61.33
C ASN A 436 0.36 -25.71 60.30
N ALA A 437 0.76 -24.44 60.17
CA ALA A 437 0.19 -23.51 59.19
C ALA A 437 0.87 -23.60 57.80
N LEU A 438 1.99 -24.32 57.71
CA LEU A 438 2.81 -24.41 56.52
C LEU A 438 2.48 -25.66 55.69
N LEU A 439 2.47 -25.49 54.37
CA LEU A 439 2.29 -26.55 53.40
C LEU A 439 3.65 -27.11 52.98
N LYS A 440 3.77 -28.44 53.05
CA LYS A 440 4.92 -29.18 52.56
C LYS A 440 4.65 -29.59 51.12
N ASP A 441 5.34 -28.94 50.21
CA ASP A 441 5.26 -29.19 48.77
C ASP A 441 6.66 -29.36 48.18
N GLU A 442 6.78 -30.19 47.15
CA GLU A 442 8.06 -30.49 46.51
C GLU A 442 8.58 -29.36 45.62
N SER A 443 7.73 -28.38 45.30
CA SER A 443 8.11 -27.27 44.43
C SER A 443 9.28 -26.44 44.99
N THR A 444 10.00 -25.82 44.07
CA THR A 444 11.17 -24.99 44.37
C THR A 444 10.93 -23.60 43.85
N TRP A 445 11.05 -22.63 44.74
CA TRP A 445 10.81 -21.24 44.44
C TRP A 445 12.03 -20.40 44.81
N LYS A 446 12.37 -19.45 43.95
CA LYS A 446 13.45 -18.50 44.17
C LYS A 446 12.89 -17.09 44.05
N LEU A 447 12.77 -16.41 45.18
CA LEU A 447 12.35 -15.03 45.22
C LEU A 447 13.56 -14.10 45.10
N LYS A 448 13.43 -13.05 44.30
CA LYS A 448 14.36 -11.92 44.23
C LYS A 448 13.53 -10.64 44.24
N ILE A 449 14.02 -9.63 44.95
CA ILE A 449 13.36 -8.32 45.09
C ILE A 449 14.33 -7.25 44.64
N TRP A 450 13.83 -6.33 43.81
CA TRP A 450 14.60 -5.21 43.27
C TRP A 450 13.92 -3.89 43.62
N LYS A 451 14.72 -2.83 43.76
CA LYS A 451 14.23 -1.46 43.94
C LYS A 451 14.34 -0.71 42.62
N LYS A 452 13.30 0.06 42.27
CA LYS A 452 13.22 0.88 41.04
C LYS A 452 14.45 1.78 40.87
N SER A 453 14.91 2.41 41.96
CA SER A 453 16.09 3.29 41.98
C SER A 453 17.41 2.63 41.56
N GLY A 454 17.53 1.31 41.67
CA GLY A 454 18.72 0.56 41.26
C GLY A 454 18.72 0.15 39.78
N LEU A 455 17.57 0.23 39.11
CA LEU A 455 17.39 -0.21 37.72
C LEU A 455 17.50 0.94 36.73
N LEU A 456 17.08 2.15 37.13
CA LEU A 456 17.04 3.33 36.26
C LEU A 456 18.43 3.96 35.98
N LYS A 457 19.46 3.65 36.77
CA LYS A 457 20.79 4.29 36.68
C LYS A 457 21.74 3.73 35.60
N GLN A 458 21.32 2.76 34.79
CA GLN A 458 22.19 2.10 33.80
C GLN A 458 22.04 2.58 32.35
N ASN A 459 21.33 3.68 32.09
CA ASN A 459 21.23 4.24 30.74
C ASN A 459 22.16 5.45 30.59
N HIS A 460 23.40 5.18 30.20
CA HIS A 460 24.17 5.97 29.24
C HIS A 460 25.32 5.07 28.80
N ALA A 461 25.02 4.09 27.94
CA ALA A 461 26.06 3.70 27.00
C ALA A 461 26.34 4.97 26.19
N GLU A 462 27.54 5.52 26.32
CA GLU A 462 28.01 6.59 25.44
C GLU A 462 27.74 6.12 24.01
N GLU A 463 26.78 6.75 23.34
CA GLU A 463 26.68 6.64 21.88
C GLU A 463 28.06 7.06 21.38
N LYS A 464 28.81 6.11 20.83
CA LYS A 464 29.97 6.44 20.03
C LYS A 464 29.44 7.30 18.90
N ASP A 465 29.69 8.60 19.03
CA ASP A 465 29.45 9.58 17.98
C ASP A 465 30.32 9.14 16.81
N PHE A 466 29.74 8.35 15.91
CA PHE A 466 30.41 7.99 14.68
C PHE A 466 30.53 9.27 13.90
N ASP A 467 31.75 9.77 13.73
CA ASP A 467 31.98 10.93 12.89
C ASP A 467 31.62 10.57 11.45
N LEU A 468 30.36 10.85 11.08
CA LEU A 468 29.79 10.63 9.75
C LEU A 468 30.67 11.26 8.66
N LYS A 469 31.40 12.33 9.00
CA LYS A 469 32.35 12.97 8.11
C LYS A 469 33.54 12.07 7.82
N GLU A 470 34.10 11.41 8.84
CA GLU A 470 35.22 10.48 8.68
C GLU A 470 34.80 9.23 7.89
N ILE A 471 33.59 8.70 8.10
CA ILE A 471 33.05 7.58 7.31
C ILE A 471 32.83 8.00 5.84
N LEU A 472 32.25 9.18 5.59
CA LEU A 472 32.03 9.69 4.24
C LEU A 472 33.33 10.06 3.52
N GLU A 473 34.32 10.59 4.23
CA GLU A 473 35.66 10.84 3.71
C GLU A 473 36.37 9.53 3.41
N ASN A 474 36.25 8.52 4.28
CA ASN A 474 36.78 7.18 4.05
C ASN A 474 36.13 6.47 2.85
N ILE A 475 34.81 6.59 2.65
CA ILE A 475 34.12 6.06 1.44
C ILE A 475 34.60 6.77 0.17
N LYS A 476 34.90 8.07 0.23
CA LYS A 476 35.44 8.82 -0.91
C LYS A 476 36.92 8.51 -1.18
N SER A 477 37.70 8.21 -0.14
CA SER A 477 39.13 7.90 -0.26
C SER A 477 39.42 6.43 -0.55
N ASP A 478 38.50 5.53 -0.20
CA ASP A 478 38.62 4.09 -0.49
C ASP A 478 38.20 3.83 -1.94
N SER A 479 39.03 4.32 -2.88
CA SER A 479 39.08 3.84 -4.26
C SER A 479 39.74 2.45 -4.35
N GLY A 480 39.54 1.61 -3.35
CA GLY A 480 40.08 0.26 -3.27
C GLY A 480 39.60 -0.59 -4.44
N SER A 481 40.52 -1.32 -5.05
CA SER A 481 40.26 -2.35 -6.05
C SER A 481 39.51 -3.53 -5.39
N GLY A 482 38.22 -3.36 -5.14
CA GLY A 482 37.35 -4.45 -4.73
C GLY A 482 37.41 -5.57 -5.78
N PHE A 483 37.42 -6.83 -5.33
CA PHE A 483 37.49 -8.02 -6.19
C PHE A 483 36.46 -8.05 -7.33
N PHE A 484 35.36 -7.30 -7.19
CA PHE A 484 34.25 -7.20 -8.15
C PHE A 484 34.13 -5.84 -8.83
N LYS A 485 35.11 -4.93 -8.71
CA LYS A 485 35.01 -3.57 -9.26
C LYS A 485 34.68 -3.60 -10.76
N GLU A 486 35.49 -4.32 -11.55
CA GLU A 486 35.30 -4.45 -12.99
C GLU A 486 33.94 -5.10 -13.33
N ASP A 487 33.52 -6.13 -12.57
CA ASP A 487 32.22 -6.78 -12.77
C ASP A 487 31.04 -5.86 -12.45
N ILE A 488 31.14 -5.02 -11.42
CA ILE A 488 30.10 -4.06 -11.03
C ILE A 488 30.03 -2.94 -12.07
N GLU A 489 31.17 -2.37 -12.47
CA GLU A 489 31.23 -1.34 -13.52
C GLU A 489 30.66 -1.87 -14.84
N LYS A 490 31.01 -3.10 -15.22
CA LYS A 490 30.46 -3.78 -16.39
C LYS A 490 28.95 -3.97 -16.30
N LYS A 491 28.42 -4.35 -15.13
CA LYS A 491 26.97 -4.59 -14.94
C LYS A 491 26.16 -3.29 -14.86
N LEU A 492 26.64 -2.27 -14.16
CA LEU A 492 25.96 -0.98 -14.03
C LEU A 492 26.07 -0.14 -15.31
N GLY A 493 27.17 -0.29 -16.06
CA GLY A 493 27.36 0.34 -17.36
C GLY A 493 26.77 -0.44 -18.54
N TRP A 494 26.18 -1.62 -18.31
CA TRP A 494 25.55 -2.39 -19.37
C TRP A 494 24.27 -1.69 -19.85
N VAL A 495 24.20 -1.45 -21.15
CA VAL A 495 23.01 -0.95 -21.84
C VAL A 495 22.52 -2.06 -22.76
N TYR A 496 21.21 -2.28 -22.80
CA TYR A 496 20.65 -3.31 -23.65
C TYR A 496 20.93 -2.98 -25.13
N PRO A 497 21.66 -3.84 -25.88
CA PRO A 497 22.10 -3.50 -27.24
C PRO A 497 20.95 -3.20 -28.22
N TYR A 498 19.75 -3.73 -27.96
CA TYR A 498 18.57 -3.60 -28.81
C TYR A 498 17.48 -2.72 -28.17
N GLU A 499 17.85 -1.77 -27.31
CA GLU A 499 16.88 -0.87 -26.64
C GLU A 499 15.97 -0.15 -27.66
N LYS A 500 16.53 0.34 -28.76
CA LYS A 500 15.76 0.98 -29.82
C LYS A 500 14.73 0.04 -30.47
N SER A 501 15.06 -1.24 -30.61
CA SER A 501 14.15 -2.25 -31.17
C SER A 501 12.93 -2.50 -30.29
N THR A 502 13.03 -2.28 -28.97
CA THR A 502 11.88 -2.44 -28.05
C THR A 502 10.76 -1.42 -28.27
N LEU A 503 11.06 -0.32 -28.97
CA LEU A 503 10.10 0.72 -29.34
C LEU A 503 9.44 0.46 -30.71
N LEU A 504 9.97 -0.50 -31.48
CA LEU A 504 9.46 -0.79 -32.81
C LEU A 504 8.15 -1.58 -32.72
N PRO A 505 7.08 -1.14 -33.41
CA PRO A 505 5.90 -1.96 -33.56
C PRO A 505 6.23 -3.17 -34.44
N VAL A 506 5.81 -4.36 -34.01
CA VAL A 506 5.99 -5.60 -34.80
C VAL A 506 5.21 -5.54 -36.11
N LYS A 507 4.10 -4.79 -36.13
CA LYS A 507 3.15 -4.74 -37.23
C LYS A 507 2.65 -3.32 -37.45
N LEU A 508 2.62 -2.88 -38.71
CA LEU A 508 2.08 -1.59 -39.14
C LEU A 508 1.11 -1.77 -40.30
N SER A 509 0.04 -1.00 -40.31
CA SER A 509 -0.78 -0.82 -41.52
C SER A 509 -0.24 0.29 -42.42
N VAL A 510 -0.52 0.22 -43.71
CA VAL A 510 -0.14 1.31 -44.65
C VAL A 510 -0.78 2.65 -44.25
N THR A 511 -1.97 2.62 -43.66
CA THR A 511 -2.65 3.82 -43.13
C THR A 511 -1.91 4.44 -41.94
N GLU A 512 -1.42 3.62 -41.00
CA GLU A 512 -0.62 4.10 -39.86
C GLU A 512 0.75 4.62 -40.34
N LEU A 513 1.36 3.97 -41.32
CA LEU A 513 2.63 4.40 -41.90
C LEU A 513 2.50 5.79 -42.54
N LYS A 514 1.41 6.03 -43.28
CA LYS A 514 1.09 7.35 -43.83
C LYS A 514 0.98 8.41 -42.73
N ARG A 515 0.34 8.08 -41.61
CA ARG A 515 0.16 9.00 -40.48
C ARG A 515 1.50 9.39 -39.85
N ILE A 516 2.36 8.40 -39.59
CA ILE A 516 3.70 8.61 -39.01
C ILE A 516 4.50 9.58 -39.89
N ARG A 517 4.50 9.38 -41.21
CA ARG A 517 5.23 10.24 -42.15
C ARG A 517 4.63 11.63 -42.32
N SER A 518 3.32 11.79 -42.13
CA SER A 518 2.67 13.11 -42.19
C SER A 518 2.85 13.94 -40.92
N GLU A 519 3.05 13.31 -39.76
CA GLU A 519 3.28 14.01 -38.49
C GLU A 519 4.74 14.53 -38.36
N GLU A 520 5.70 13.98 -39.13
CA GLU A 520 7.10 14.42 -39.17
C GLU A 520 7.35 15.56 -40.19
N ASP A 521 6.41 15.85 -41.09
CA ASP A 521 6.53 16.90 -42.10
C ASP A 521 5.67 18.11 -41.71
N ASP A 522 6.29 19.14 -41.12
CA ASP A 522 5.65 20.39 -40.64
C ASP A 522 4.80 21.09 -41.74
N ASN A 523 5.02 20.77 -43.02
CA ASN A 523 4.29 21.33 -44.16
C ASN A 523 3.09 20.50 -44.63
N VAL A 524 2.85 19.31 -44.07
CA VAL A 524 1.74 18.42 -44.48
C VAL A 524 0.63 18.46 -43.42
N LYS A 525 -0.48 19.13 -43.75
CA LYS A 525 -1.69 19.07 -42.90
C LYS A 525 -2.11 17.60 -42.72
N PRO A 526 -2.31 17.11 -41.48
CA PRO A 526 -2.83 15.77 -41.26
C PRO A 526 -4.20 15.63 -41.94
N LEU A 527 -4.35 14.60 -42.76
CA LEU A 527 -5.58 14.34 -43.54
C LEU A 527 -6.74 13.83 -42.66
N TYR A 528 -6.44 13.43 -41.42
CA TYR A 528 -7.40 12.88 -40.48
C TYR A 528 -7.28 13.62 -39.16
N ASP A 529 -8.34 14.38 -38.87
CA ASP A 529 -8.51 15.09 -37.62
C ASP A 529 -8.65 14.12 -36.44
N ILE A 530 -8.23 14.60 -35.28
CA ILE A 530 -8.16 13.91 -34.00
C ILE A 530 -9.46 13.16 -33.69
N SER A 531 -9.33 11.98 -33.08
CA SER A 531 -10.40 11.05 -32.72
C SER A 531 -11.75 11.70 -32.43
N TYR A 532 -12.70 11.59 -33.36
CA TYR A 532 -14.09 11.88 -33.07
C TYR A 532 -14.56 10.91 -31.97
N ILE A 533 -14.89 11.46 -30.80
CA ILE A 533 -15.73 10.76 -29.82
C ILE A 533 -17.03 10.46 -30.57
N LYS A 534 -17.20 9.20 -31.01
CA LYS A 534 -18.41 8.80 -31.73
C LYS A 534 -19.58 8.99 -30.79
N LYS A 535 -20.56 9.79 -31.21
CA LYS A 535 -21.83 9.88 -30.47
C LYS A 535 -22.49 8.50 -30.50
N PRO A 536 -23.10 8.07 -29.39
CA PRO A 536 -23.94 6.88 -29.42
C PRO A 536 -25.01 7.03 -30.51
N LYS A 537 -25.26 5.97 -31.30
CA LYS A 537 -26.16 5.99 -32.46
C LYS A 537 -27.59 6.48 -32.15
N PHE A 538 -28.06 6.33 -30.91
CA PHE A 538 -29.39 6.78 -30.49
C PHE A 538 -29.48 8.30 -30.23
N MET A 539 -28.35 9.01 -30.18
CA MET A 539 -28.29 10.48 -30.05
C MET A 539 -28.07 11.19 -31.40
N GLU A 540 -27.91 10.44 -32.50
CA GLU A 540 -27.75 11.01 -33.84
C GLU A 540 -29.14 11.31 -34.43
N GLU A 541 -29.51 12.60 -34.50
CA GLU A 541 -30.79 13.04 -35.08
C GLU A 541 -30.83 12.94 -36.61
N GLU A 542 -29.65 12.84 -37.26
CA GLU A 542 -29.56 12.60 -38.69
C GLU A 542 -29.29 11.12 -39.00
N LYS A 543 -30.24 10.47 -39.69
CA LYS A 543 -30.01 9.22 -40.43
C LYS A 543 -29.14 9.42 -41.69
N THR A 544 -28.37 10.51 -41.78
CA THR A 544 -27.55 10.78 -42.95
C THR A 544 -26.28 9.93 -42.86
N MET A 545 -26.08 9.04 -43.83
CA MET A 545 -24.83 8.28 -43.92
C MET A 545 -23.65 9.24 -44.09
N GLY A 546 -22.74 9.26 -43.13
CA GLY A 546 -21.51 10.04 -43.19
C GLY A 546 -20.67 9.71 -44.43
N ALA A 547 -19.91 10.69 -44.92
CA ALA A 547 -19.13 10.59 -46.16
C ALA A 547 -18.17 9.39 -46.19
N ALA A 548 -17.46 9.12 -45.07
CA ALA A 548 -16.57 7.96 -44.95
C ALA A 548 -17.31 6.62 -45.10
N LYS A 549 -18.52 6.51 -44.53
CA LYS A 549 -19.34 5.31 -44.64
C LYS A 549 -19.82 5.10 -46.08
N ARG A 550 -20.25 6.17 -46.76
CA ARG A 550 -20.58 6.13 -48.19
C ARG A 550 -19.39 5.68 -49.03
N GLY A 551 -18.19 6.18 -48.71
CA GLY A 551 -16.94 5.76 -49.32
C GLY A 551 -16.67 4.27 -49.17
N SER A 552 -16.75 3.73 -47.95
CA SER A 552 -16.57 2.30 -47.70
C SER A 552 -17.59 1.42 -48.43
N ILE A 553 -18.86 1.84 -48.50
CA ILE A 553 -19.90 1.10 -49.24
C ILE A 553 -19.58 1.10 -50.74
N MET A 554 -19.12 2.24 -51.28
CA MET A 554 -18.72 2.34 -52.69
C MET A 554 -17.57 1.37 -53.02
N HIS A 555 -16.54 1.29 -52.16
CA HIS A 555 -15.46 0.29 -52.30
C HIS A 555 -15.99 -1.14 -52.24
N PHE A 556 -16.87 -1.41 -51.27
CA PHE A 556 -17.47 -2.73 -51.09
C PHE A 556 -18.26 -3.17 -52.33
N VAL A 557 -19.04 -2.27 -52.95
CA VAL A 557 -19.72 -2.57 -54.21
C VAL A 557 -18.72 -2.83 -55.32
N MET A 558 -17.72 -1.95 -55.51
CA MET A 558 -16.68 -2.11 -56.53
C MET A 558 -15.92 -3.46 -56.44
N GLN A 559 -15.71 -3.95 -55.22
CA GLN A 559 -15.11 -5.28 -54.96
C GLN A 559 -15.97 -6.44 -55.48
N HIS A 560 -17.29 -6.37 -55.27
CA HIS A 560 -18.21 -7.49 -55.50
C HIS A 560 -18.89 -7.47 -56.88
N LEU A 561 -18.73 -6.40 -57.66
CA LEU A 561 -19.33 -6.33 -59.00
C LEU A 561 -18.86 -7.46 -59.92
N ASP A 562 -19.80 -8.10 -60.58
CA ASP A 562 -19.60 -8.93 -61.75
C ASP A 562 -19.24 -8.02 -62.93
N LEU A 563 -17.97 -8.07 -63.34
CA LEU A 563 -17.39 -7.23 -64.38
C LEU A 563 -17.98 -7.50 -65.77
N GLU A 564 -18.68 -8.63 -65.97
CA GLU A 564 -19.36 -8.93 -67.23
C GLU A 564 -20.71 -8.21 -67.37
N LYS A 565 -21.21 -7.58 -66.29
CA LYS A 565 -22.54 -6.95 -66.21
C LYS A 565 -22.48 -5.49 -65.74
N VAL A 566 -21.51 -4.73 -66.24
CA VAL A 566 -21.31 -3.31 -65.87
C VAL A 566 -21.54 -2.34 -67.02
N PHE A 567 -22.12 -2.80 -68.14
CA PHE A 567 -22.29 -2.03 -69.37
C PHE A 567 -23.49 -1.06 -69.33
N SER A 568 -24.38 -1.20 -68.34
CA SER A 568 -25.45 -0.24 -68.07
C SER A 568 -25.59 0.08 -66.58
N SER A 569 -26.02 1.30 -66.27
CA SER A 569 -26.32 1.71 -64.89
C SER A 569 -27.42 0.86 -64.25
N ASN A 570 -28.33 0.28 -65.05
CA ASN A 570 -29.39 -0.60 -64.55
C ASN A 570 -28.85 -1.97 -64.11
N GLU A 571 -27.85 -2.51 -64.79
CA GLU A 571 -27.21 -3.77 -64.39
C GLU A 571 -26.41 -3.60 -63.09
N ILE A 572 -25.65 -2.51 -62.97
CA ILE A 572 -24.90 -2.18 -61.73
C ILE A 572 -25.87 -1.99 -60.56
N ARG A 573 -27.00 -1.32 -60.79
CA ARG A 573 -28.05 -1.16 -59.76
C ARG A 573 -28.61 -2.50 -59.29
N LYS A 574 -28.94 -3.41 -60.21
CA LYS A 574 -29.44 -4.75 -59.86
C LYS A 574 -28.43 -5.53 -59.02
N GLN A 575 -27.14 -5.40 -59.31
CA GLN A 575 -26.10 -6.03 -58.51
C GLN A 575 -26.02 -5.44 -57.09
N ALA A 576 -26.11 -4.12 -56.94
CA ALA A 576 -26.16 -3.48 -55.63
C ALA A 576 -27.42 -3.87 -54.82
N GLU A 577 -28.58 -4.00 -55.49
CA GLU A 577 -29.82 -4.51 -54.89
C GLU A 577 -29.70 -5.99 -54.50
N GLN A 578 -29.01 -6.81 -55.30
CA GLN A 578 -28.72 -8.20 -54.98
C GLN A 578 -27.84 -8.32 -53.74
N LEU A 579 -26.79 -7.49 -53.62
CA LEU A 579 -25.97 -7.44 -52.39
C LEU A 579 -26.79 -7.04 -51.16
N ALA A 580 -27.84 -6.23 -51.33
CA ALA A 580 -28.77 -5.94 -50.24
C ALA A 580 -29.73 -7.10 -49.92
N ALA A 581 -30.17 -7.84 -50.93
CA ALA A 581 -31.02 -9.03 -50.76
C ALA A 581 -30.27 -10.19 -50.10
N GLU A 582 -28.96 -10.30 -50.36
CA GLU A 582 -28.05 -11.27 -49.75
C GLU A 582 -27.49 -10.80 -48.39
N GLU A 583 -27.99 -9.67 -47.86
CA GLU A 583 -27.61 -9.09 -46.55
C GLU A 583 -26.14 -8.63 -46.43
N PHE A 584 -25.41 -8.53 -47.55
CA PHE A 584 -24.07 -7.91 -47.57
C PHE A 584 -24.14 -6.38 -47.37
N LEU A 585 -25.26 -5.75 -47.74
CA LEU A 585 -25.56 -4.34 -47.51
C LEU A 585 -26.96 -4.18 -46.93
N THR A 586 -27.20 -3.13 -46.15
CA THR A 586 -28.58 -2.75 -45.83
C THR A 586 -29.27 -2.09 -47.03
N SER A 587 -30.61 -2.13 -47.06
CA SER A 587 -31.36 -1.46 -48.13
C SER A 587 -31.14 0.06 -48.19
N GLU A 588 -30.81 0.68 -47.05
CA GLU A 588 -30.44 2.10 -47.00
C GLU A 588 -29.05 2.31 -47.64
N GLU A 589 -28.08 1.45 -47.33
CA GLU A 589 -26.71 1.52 -47.86
C GLU A 589 -26.66 1.31 -49.38
N ALA A 590 -27.38 0.31 -49.90
CA ALA A 590 -27.46 0.08 -51.35
C ALA A 590 -28.07 1.28 -52.10
N LYS A 591 -29.04 1.98 -51.50
CA LYS A 591 -29.63 3.21 -52.08
C LYS A 591 -28.68 4.41 -52.04
N ALA A 592 -27.71 4.42 -51.13
CA ALA A 592 -26.76 5.52 -51.00
C ALA A 592 -25.55 5.43 -51.96
N VAL A 593 -25.41 4.33 -52.69
CA VAL A 593 -24.35 4.15 -53.67
C VAL A 593 -24.65 4.95 -54.93
N ASP A 594 -23.67 5.75 -55.37
CA ASP A 594 -23.79 6.51 -56.61
C ASP A 594 -23.46 5.61 -57.81
N ILE A 595 -24.49 4.93 -58.30
CA ILE A 595 -24.41 3.99 -59.44
C ILE A 595 -23.90 4.68 -60.71
N ASN A 596 -24.20 5.97 -60.91
CA ASN A 596 -23.74 6.70 -62.08
C ASN A 596 -22.22 6.89 -62.04
N LYS A 597 -21.64 7.19 -60.87
CA LYS A 597 -20.18 7.29 -60.71
C LYS A 597 -19.46 5.98 -60.98
N ILE A 598 -20.02 4.85 -60.53
CA ILE A 598 -19.50 3.52 -60.86
C ILE A 598 -19.56 3.29 -62.38
N TYR A 599 -20.69 3.63 -63.00
CA TYR A 599 -20.87 3.44 -64.43
C TYR A 599 -19.90 4.30 -65.27
N GLU A 600 -19.67 5.55 -64.88
CA GLU A 600 -18.70 6.44 -65.52
C GLU A 600 -17.26 5.96 -65.33
N PHE A 601 -16.92 5.32 -64.21
CA PHE A 601 -15.63 4.63 -64.05
C PHE A 601 -15.44 3.56 -65.14
N PHE A 602 -16.43 2.70 -65.38
CA PHE A 602 -16.29 1.65 -66.40
C PHE A 602 -16.25 2.20 -67.83
N LYS A 603 -16.77 3.40 -68.09
CA LYS A 603 -16.58 4.10 -69.38
C LYS A 603 -15.22 4.77 -69.53
N SER A 604 -14.55 5.09 -68.42
CA SER A 604 -13.24 5.72 -68.46
C SER A 604 -12.20 4.84 -69.16
N ASN A 605 -11.11 5.45 -69.64
CA ASN A 605 -10.03 4.72 -70.31
C ASN A 605 -9.47 3.59 -69.41
N ILE A 606 -9.24 3.88 -68.13
CA ILE A 606 -8.70 2.88 -67.19
C ILE A 606 -9.71 1.77 -66.89
N GLY A 607 -11.00 2.10 -66.78
CA GLY A 607 -12.06 1.10 -66.59
C GLY A 607 -12.20 0.16 -67.79
N GLN A 608 -12.12 0.69 -69.01
CA GLN A 608 -12.14 -0.11 -70.24
C GLN A 608 -10.90 -1.01 -70.38
N ARG A 609 -9.72 -0.54 -69.93
CA ARG A 609 -8.51 -1.36 -69.85
C ARG A 609 -8.68 -2.50 -68.85
N MET A 610 -9.22 -2.20 -67.67
CA MET A 610 -9.51 -3.21 -66.64
C MET A 610 -10.47 -4.29 -67.16
N LEU A 611 -11.53 -3.92 -67.89
CA LEU A 611 -12.49 -4.89 -68.46
C LEU A 611 -11.90 -5.77 -69.58
N LYS A 612 -10.87 -5.28 -70.29
CA LYS A 612 -10.17 -6.04 -71.34
C LYS A 612 -9.03 -6.90 -70.80
N ALA A 613 -8.63 -6.69 -69.55
CA ALA A 613 -7.54 -7.41 -68.92
C ALA A 613 -7.87 -8.89 -68.73
N LYS A 614 -6.86 -9.75 -68.85
CA LYS A 614 -7.04 -11.20 -68.71
C LYS A 614 -7.30 -11.60 -67.26
N GLU A 615 -6.63 -10.93 -66.32
CA GLU A 615 -6.75 -11.19 -64.89
C GLU A 615 -6.95 -9.87 -64.15
N VAL A 616 -8.01 -9.80 -63.34
CA VAL A 616 -8.32 -8.65 -62.49
C VAL A 616 -8.44 -9.14 -61.05
N PHE A 617 -7.67 -8.53 -60.16
CA PHE A 617 -7.65 -8.85 -58.74
C PHE A 617 -8.10 -7.62 -57.95
N ARG A 618 -9.12 -7.80 -57.11
CA ARG A 618 -9.69 -6.74 -56.26
C ARG A 618 -9.58 -7.11 -54.78
N GLU A 619 -9.37 -6.11 -53.92
CA GLU A 619 -9.29 -6.22 -52.46
C GLU A 619 -8.33 -7.33 -51.99
N LYS A 620 -7.10 -7.29 -52.50
CA LYS A 620 -6.05 -8.26 -52.15
C LYS A 620 -5.23 -7.76 -50.97
N ALA A 621 -5.38 -8.44 -49.84
CA ALA A 621 -4.52 -8.25 -48.69
C ALA A 621 -3.10 -8.74 -48.97
N PHE A 622 -2.11 -8.01 -48.48
CA PHE A 622 -0.71 -8.39 -48.55
C PHE A 622 -0.02 -8.18 -47.21
N ASN A 623 1.07 -8.92 -47.01
CA ASN A 623 2.02 -8.70 -45.94
C ASN A 623 3.42 -8.68 -46.53
N ILE A 624 4.20 -7.64 -46.26
CA ILE A 624 5.60 -7.57 -46.62
C ILE A 624 6.45 -7.14 -45.44
N GLU A 625 7.68 -7.63 -45.40
CA GLU A 625 8.69 -7.13 -44.47
C GLU A 625 9.34 -5.86 -45.03
N ILE A 626 9.37 -4.81 -44.21
CA ILE A 626 10.05 -3.55 -44.49
C ILE A 626 11.11 -3.27 -43.42
N SER A 627 12.14 -2.50 -43.79
CA SER A 627 13.15 -2.06 -42.84
C SER A 627 12.60 -0.95 -41.94
N PRO A 628 12.89 -0.94 -40.62
CA PRO A 628 12.56 0.17 -39.73
C PRO A 628 13.09 1.53 -40.21
N GLU A 629 14.22 1.55 -40.91
CA GLU A 629 14.78 2.76 -41.54
C GLU A 629 13.83 3.36 -42.59
N GLU A 630 13.10 2.53 -43.32
CA GLU A 630 12.11 3.01 -44.29
C GLU A 630 10.92 3.68 -43.59
N VAL A 631 10.67 3.39 -42.32
CA VAL A 631 9.57 4.00 -41.56
C VAL A 631 10.05 5.21 -40.77
N TYR A 632 11.23 5.12 -40.15
CA TYR A 632 11.80 6.12 -39.25
C TYR A 632 13.24 6.48 -39.66
N PRO A 633 13.42 7.27 -40.73
CA PRO A 633 14.76 7.58 -41.27
C PRO A 633 15.65 8.33 -40.26
N ASP A 634 15.06 9.18 -39.40
CA ASP A 634 15.79 10.06 -38.49
C ASP A 634 16.03 9.46 -37.08
N LYS A 635 15.55 8.24 -36.81
CA LYS A 635 15.67 7.60 -35.49
C LYS A 635 16.88 6.67 -35.36
N GLY A 636 17.73 6.61 -36.39
CA GLY A 636 19.00 5.90 -36.36
C GLY A 636 18.84 4.38 -36.19
N PHE A 637 17.97 3.77 -37.01
CA PHE A 637 17.77 2.32 -37.10
C PHE A 637 18.62 1.65 -38.20
N LYS A 638 19.60 2.35 -38.77
CA LYS A 638 20.49 1.85 -39.84
C LYS A 638 21.26 0.58 -39.49
N GLU A 639 21.48 0.34 -38.21
CA GLU A 639 22.29 -0.77 -37.70
C GLU A 639 21.43 -1.96 -37.22
N THR A 640 20.09 -1.91 -37.39
CA THR A 640 19.20 -2.99 -36.96
C THR A 640 18.84 -3.92 -38.10
N ASP A 641 19.00 -5.23 -37.90
CA ASP A 641 18.52 -6.26 -38.85
C ASP A 641 17.02 -6.54 -38.72
N ASP A 642 16.36 -5.96 -37.71
CA ASP A 642 14.94 -6.15 -37.44
C ASP A 642 14.05 -5.76 -38.63
N LYS A 643 12.90 -6.41 -38.74
CA LYS A 643 11.90 -6.18 -39.79
C LYS A 643 10.55 -5.82 -39.17
N ILE A 644 9.84 -4.90 -39.82
CA ILE A 644 8.46 -4.58 -39.49
C ILE A 644 7.55 -5.25 -40.51
N LEU A 645 6.47 -5.89 -40.04
CA LEU A 645 5.45 -6.44 -40.91
C LEU A 645 4.49 -5.33 -41.36
N LEU A 646 4.58 -4.94 -42.63
CA LEU A 646 3.63 -4.02 -43.25
C LEU A 646 2.45 -4.80 -43.84
N GLN A 647 1.25 -4.47 -43.39
CA GLN A 647 0.00 -4.99 -43.96
C GLN A 647 -0.77 -3.90 -44.71
N GLY A 648 -1.37 -4.27 -45.83
CA GLY A 648 -2.25 -3.40 -46.59
C GLY A 648 -3.24 -4.21 -47.41
N ILE A 649 -4.22 -3.51 -47.99
CA ILE A 649 -5.18 -4.09 -48.90
C ILE A 649 -5.16 -3.26 -50.19
N ILE A 650 -4.85 -3.92 -51.29
CA ILE A 650 -4.82 -3.30 -52.62
C ILE A 650 -6.24 -3.38 -53.20
N ASP A 651 -6.81 -2.22 -53.46
CA ASP A 651 -8.17 -2.07 -54.02
C ASP A 651 -8.31 -2.85 -55.33
N CYS A 652 -7.42 -2.61 -56.30
CA CYS A 652 -7.41 -3.32 -57.58
C CYS A 652 -6.01 -3.35 -58.24
N TYR A 653 -5.68 -4.47 -58.87
CA TYR A 653 -4.63 -4.54 -59.89
C TYR A 653 -5.02 -5.53 -60.99
N PHE A 654 -4.56 -5.29 -62.21
CA PHE A 654 -4.86 -6.15 -63.36
C PHE A 654 -3.66 -6.28 -64.29
N THR A 655 -3.67 -7.29 -65.16
CA THR A 655 -2.52 -7.62 -66.03
C THR A 655 -2.76 -7.24 -67.49
N GLU A 656 -1.77 -6.57 -68.09
CA GLU A 656 -1.70 -6.28 -69.53
C GLU A 656 -0.44 -6.93 -70.10
N GLY A 657 -0.59 -8.16 -70.61
CA GLY A 657 0.58 -8.98 -70.98
C GLY A 657 1.32 -9.48 -69.74
N GLU A 658 2.61 -9.13 -69.62
CA GLU A 658 3.43 -9.45 -68.43
C GLU A 658 3.43 -8.33 -67.38
N ASP A 659 2.93 -7.14 -67.74
CA ASP A 659 2.94 -5.95 -66.91
C ASP A 659 1.73 -5.87 -65.97
N ILE A 660 1.94 -5.33 -64.76
CA ILE A 660 0.87 -5.05 -63.79
C ILE A 660 0.46 -3.57 -63.87
N ILE A 661 -0.85 -3.32 -63.86
CA ILE A 661 -1.44 -1.99 -63.69
C ILE A 661 -2.10 -1.94 -62.31
N LEU A 662 -1.61 -1.04 -61.45
CA LEU A 662 -2.14 -0.81 -60.10
C LEU A 662 -3.20 0.30 -60.12
N LEU A 663 -4.33 0.05 -59.46
CA LEU A 663 -5.46 0.96 -59.41
C LEU A 663 -6.03 1.06 -57.99
N ASP A 664 -6.05 2.28 -57.45
CA ASP A 664 -6.62 2.58 -56.15
C ASP A 664 -7.82 3.51 -56.29
N TYR A 665 -8.89 3.21 -55.55
CA TYR A 665 -10.15 3.93 -55.61
C TYR A 665 -10.22 4.96 -54.48
N LYS A 666 -10.67 6.17 -54.79
CA LYS A 666 -10.88 7.22 -53.78
C LYS A 666 -12.21 7.94 -53.97
N THR A 667 -12.92 8.10 -52.86
CA THR A 667 -14.25 8.74 -52.81
C THR A 667 -14.22 10.13 -52.17
N ASP A 668 -13.02 10.64 -51.89
CA ASP A 668 -12.83 11.90 -51.18
C ASP A 668 -13.30 13.11 -52.01
N TYR A 669 -13.90 14.10 -51.34
CA TYR A 669 -14.29 15.38 -51.95
C TYR A 669 -13.06 16.19 -52.42
N ILE A 670 -13.03 16.64 -53.68
CA ILE A 670 -11.90 17.35 -54.27
C ILE A 670 -12.28 18.81 -54.54
N ASP A 671 -11.64 19.74 -53.83
CA ASP A 671 -11.88 21.20 -53.98
C ASP A 671 -10.87 21.86 -54.94
N ASN A 672 -9.64 21.33 -55.05
CA ASN A 672 -8.51 21.84 -55.85
C ASN A 672 -7.84 20.72 -56.69
N ASN A 673 -6.88 21.08 -57.55
CA ASN A 673 -6.09 20.24 -58.47
C ASN A 673 -5.90 18.76 -58.04
N GLU A 674 -6.41 17.83 -58.84
CA GLU A 674 -6.36 16.38 -58.57
C GLU A 674 -4.95 15.84 -58.37
N ASN A 675 -3.95 16.47 -58.99
CA ASN A 675 -2.55 16.07 -58.88
C ASN A 675 -1.99 16.28 -57.47
N GLU A 676 -2.34 17.39 -56.80
CA GLU A 676 -1.90 17.64 -55.42
C GLU A 676 -2.48 16.59 -54.47
N LYS A 677 -3.74 16.21 -54.70
CA LYS A 677 -4.41 15.19 -53.88
C LYS A 677 -3.87 13.79 -54.13
N ALA A 678 -3.55 13.45 -55.38
CA ALA A 678 -2.89 12.21 -55.74
C ALA A 678 -1.51 12.09 -55.06
N GLN A 679 -0.79 13.21 -54.92
CA GLN A 679 0.51 13.25 -54.24
C GLN A 679 0.42 12.86 -52.75
N MET A 680 -0.72 13.14 -52.09
CA MET A 680 -0.97 12.70 -50.71
C MET A 680 -1.15 11.18 -50.56
N TYR A 681 -1.44 10.46 -51.64
CA TYR A 681 -1.60 9.02 -51.67
C TYR A 681 -0.38 8.29 -52.25
N LYS A 682 0.57 9.04 -52.81
CA LYS A 682 1.78 8.49 -53.44
C LYS A 682 2.49 7.47 -52.57
N LEU A 683 2.71 7.78 -51.30
CA LEU A 683 3.39 6.87 -50.36
C LEU A 683 2.65 5.53 -50.21
N GLN A 684 1.32 5.54 -50.14
CA GLN A 684 0.51 4.31 -50.06
C GLN A 684 0.65 3.47 -51.34
N ILE A 685 0.59 4.13 -52.50
CA ILE A 685 0.76 3.48 -53.80
C ILE A 685 2.18 2.92 -53.98
N ASP A 686 3.22 3.65 -53.53
CA ASP A 686 4.61 3.18 -53.55
C ASP A 686 4.76 1.84 -52.79
N TYR A 687 4.11 1.71 -51.63
CA TYR A 687 4.14 0.45 -50.86
C TYR A 687 3.29 -0.66 -51.49
N TYR A 688 2.20 -0.33 -52.17
CA TYR A 688 1.40 -1.30 -52.91
C TYR A 688 2.15 -1.85 -54.12
N GLU A 689 2.81 -0.98 -54.87
CA GLU A 689 3.73 -1.33 -55.95
C GLU A 689 4.84 -2.23 -55.43
N LYS A 690 5.57 -1.79 -54.40
CA LYS A 690 6.64 -2.58 -53.77
C LYS A 690 6.13 -3.95 -53.30
N ALA A 691 4.91 -4.02 -52.76
CA ALA A 691 4.31 -5.29 -52.35
C ALA A 691 4.05 -6.22 -53.55
N LEU A 692 3.46 -5.71 -54.62
CA LEU A 692 3.18 -6.48 -55.83
C LEU A 692 4.47 -6.96 -56.49
N GLU A 693 5.47 -6.10 -56.63
CA GLU A 693 6.75 -6.46 -57.24
C GLU A 693 7.50 -7.50 -56.41
N LYS A 694 7.54 -7.35 -55.08
CA LYS A 694 8.23 -8.27 -54.17
C LYS A 694 7.54 -9.63 -54.08
N ILE A 695 6.21 -9.67 -54.11
CA ILE A 695 5.43 -10.91 -53.95
C ILE A 695 5.28 -11.66 -55.28
N LEU A 696 4.96 -10.95 -56.37
CA LEU A 696 4.64 -11.56 -57.67
C LEU A 696 5.85 -11.65 -58.61
N GLY A 697 6.94 -10.93 -58.33
CA GLY A 697 8.14 -10.90 -59.16
C GLY A 697 7.93 -10.26 -60.54
N ARG A 698 6.88 -9.45 -60.70
CA ARG A 698 6.52 -8.73 -61.94
C ARG A 698 6.55 -7.22 -61.70
N ASN A 699 6.93 -6.45 -62.71
CA ASN A 699 7.02 -5.01 -62.61
C ASN A 699 5.63 -4.33 -62.71
N VAL A 700 5.41 -3.29 -61.92
CA VAL A 700 4.20 -2.44 -62.03
C VAL A 700 4.48 -1.32 -63.03
N LYS A 701 3.92 -1.45 -64.24
CA LYS A 701 4.18 -0.51 -65.34
C LYS A 701 3.53 0.85 -65.13
N GLU A 702 2.30 0.84 -64.62
CA GLU A 702 1.55 2.06 -64.37
C GLU A 702 0.73 1.96 -63.10
N ARG A 703 0.59 3.10 -62.42
CA ARG A 703 -0.13 3.24 -61.16
C ARG A 703 -1.11 4.40 -61.26
N TYR A 704 -2.36 4.14 -60.94
CA TYR A 704 -3.45 5.08 -61.08
C TYR A 704 -4.23 5.21 -59.77
N ILE A 705 -4.65 6.44 -59.47
CA ILE A 705 -5.67 6.71 -58.47
C ILE A 705 -6.90 7.20 -59.21
N TYR A 706 -8.02 6.53 -59.01
CA TYR A 706 -9.30 6.95 -59.57
C TYR A 706 -10.13 7.69 -58.54
N PHE A 707 -10.45 8.94 -58.83
CA PHE A 707 -11.28 9.77 -57.96
C PHE A 707 -12.73 9.77 -58.43
N PHE A 708 -13.61 9.14 -57.66
CA PHE A 708 -15.05 9.10 -57.97
C PHE A 708 -15.73 10.48 -57.91
N TYR A 709 -15.15 11.46 -57.22
CA TYR A 709 -15.72 12.80 -57.16
C TYR A 709 -15.62 13.53 -58.50
N THR A 710 -14.49 13.42 -59.20
CA THR A 710 -14.22 14.11 -60.47
C THR A 710 -14.36 13.21 -61.70
N GLY A 711 -14.32 11.89 -61.51
CA GLY A 711 -14.46 10.91 -62.59
C GLY A 711 -13.17 10.62 -63.36
N ASN A 712 -12.03 11.16 -62.91
CA ASN A 712 -10.74 11.06 -63.60
C ASN A 712 -9.79 10.05 -62.92
N ALA A 713 -8.94 9.44 -63.74
CA ALA A 713 -7.81 8.62 -63.29
C ALA A 713 -6.53 9.46 -63.38
N VAL A 714 -5.86 9.67 -62.24
CA VAL A 714 -4.57 10.35 -62.19
C VAL A 714 -3.46 9.32 -62.14
N LYS A 715 -2.50 9.43 -63.06
CA LYS A 715 -1.28 8.61 -63.04
C LYS A 715 -0.34 9.18 -61.97
N VAL A 716 0.09 8.35 -61.02
CA VAL A 716 0.89 8.78 -59.87
C VAL A 716 2.37 8.53 -60.09
#